data_AF-A0A6G6KAY8-F1
#
_entry.id   AF-A0A6G6KAY8-F1
#
_cell.length_a   1.000
_cell.length_b   1.000
_cell.length_c   1.000
_cell.angle_alpha   90.00
_cell.angle_beta   90.00
_cell.angle_gamma   90.00
#
_symmetry.space_group_name_H-M   'P 1'
#
loop_
_entity.id
_entity.type
_entity.pdbx_description
1 polymer ?
#
loop_
_entity_poly.entity_id
_entity_poly.type
_entity_poly.pdbx_seq_one_letter_code
_entity_poly.pdbx_strand_id
1 'polypeptide(L)'
;MKFTHAVIMAACSLVLPALAGPVEKNPAITPQPIHEPWTLPLLGTGVKSNDVYTDGHIFLNVPLWSTIGTDGTLGGSYLFIEPYTSVGEGGESASSMGIGFRHLFNDQPISALTERGRAAFLEEGWYLGGSLFIDMLRTEHRNEFWQLGFGAEVDSRYLELRGNYYLPLESGRKGAGSQIDRQTFSSSSTRRNTHLSSAGDPFATGNLIAQDATYTTTATTTIRTTTLTRTTQFYERGMEGWDIEAGFLVPGLDEYMDVKIIGGYASMENQPFGPQERGTGPIRGWRAGLEVRPVPAVVLTGLWHENEAFTGSDWSAGIELQIPLDRTWKDAFKPRRRHLVERMAEPVHRQNAAIRLSHSAETKTKSETKVKRVTKVVAQSSQRIVLEDDIIFVNNGAPVGNGIQAGNDATGNGTAEAPMSTVQAGANIAQGNSNGSGRVWNVYTQGTAGGYTEDVTTNVGSVNFIGSGQAITAPSGKRFGSGPAPRVQGAFWAEDIPFFGMAGYHVDQSVGSGIRAINVSEVEIRSNRFTNTSNASVWVAANGTGESTALIANNRFSGAEFHAALVTSNDTASMEATVVNNIITGGENGIGALAFDDSTMRCTAIGNRITGVAEHGINLQMGDTRMDAFVHQNLVEGAGFNAMRIHGQGDGYSEIWADDNTFRAPVLHGIHVFLEDQYELFANFERNTFNQPGLNGVRVELTGGNEVHVNVYDSIFNGSGQHQINATNDGSGNLSMNIHDNTFRNAADTAIRVEFNNITILGMSIRRNSITGPGAHGIHVFGENGFNVHATIVDNRISNTGASGNGIYVAGTGNMPFEATVTGNVIAQVQDGVRLEVADTVEMEATVENNIIAGATGSGIHLEARELLLGPALLTANVLNNQVLQSPGDGISLINHDNNTLTTTIGGNTLSGITGRGIYAQGNNTSSTNVAVTGNTISNIRLQALHLQGLDTALMHMTFDGNTAAATGLDGLPQLTIEEAAGVTTFNGSVNNFIPPTPAATMTLDSIGNPSGTVRINGADVLLPVDLP
;
A
#
# COMPACT_ATOMS: atom_id res chain seq x y z
N MET A 1 -33.16 42.71 28.13
CA MET A 1 -32.31 42.96 29.31
C MET A 1 -31.19 43.90 28.87
N LYS A 2 -31.03 45.05 29.53
CA LYS A 2 -30.13 46.14 29.14
C LYS A 2 -28.71 45.87 29.65
N PHE A 3 -27.69 45.99 28.79
CA PHE A 3 -26.34 46.40 29.18
C PHE A 3 -25.72 47.27 28.08
N THR A 4 -25.29 48.46 28.49
CA THR A 4 -24.70 49.60 27.76
C THR A 4 -23.18 49.51 27.72
N HIS A 5 -22.51 49.81 26.58
CA HIS A 5 -21.14 50.36 26.47
C HIS A 5 -21.04 51.08 25.09
N ALA A 6 -21.10 52.41 25.01
CA ALA A 6 -19.98 53.38 25.14
C ALA A 6 -19.01 53.35 23.94
N VAL A 7 -19.34 54.14 22.92
CA VAL A 7 -18.48 54.47 21.78
C VAL A 7 -17.51 55.56 22.23
N ILE A 8 -16.20 55.29 22.15
CA ILE A 8 -15.15 56.31 22.20
C ILE A 8 -14.59 56.43 20.79
N MET A 9 -15.02 57.46 20.07
CA MET A 9 -14.24 58.05 18.98
C MET A 9 -13.43 59.19 19.59
N ALA A 10 -12.10 59.08 19.54
CA ALA A 10 -11.20 60.21 19.81
C ALA A 10 -10.23 60.32 18.63
N ALA A 11 -10.47 61.36 17.84
CA ALA A 11 -9.61 61.81 16.76
C ALA A 11 -8.22 62.19 17.27
N CYS A 12 -7.17 61.76 16.57
CA CYS A 12 -5.82 62.31 16.70
C CYS A 12 -5.43 63.01 15.40
N SER A 13 -5.99 64.21 15.21
CA SER A 13 -5.36 65.27 14.44
C SER A 13 -4.23 65.85 15.29
N LEU A 14 -2.96 65.70 14.88
CA LEU A 14 -1.83 66.39 15.50
C LEU A 14 -1.12 67.27 14.47
N VAL A 15 -1.38 68.56 14.65
CA VAL A 15 -0.77 69.73 14.03
C VAL A 15 0.70 69.83 14.49
N LEU A 16 1.59 70.02 13.53
CA LEU A 16 2.99 70.41 13.74
C LEU A 16 3.09 71.81 14.39
N PRO A 17 4.03 72.03 15.32
CA PRO A 17 4.69 73.31 15.41
C PRO A 17 6.20 73.16 15.21
N ALA A 18 6.74 73.98 14.32
CA ALA A 18 8.17 74.24 14.19
C ALA A 18 8.63 75.18 15.31
N LEU A 19 9.73 74.86 15.99
CA LEU A 19 10.62 75.81 16.67
C LEU A 19 12.06 75.29 16.65
N ALA A 20 12.99 76.22 16.40
CA ALA A 20 14.43 76.04 16.17
C ALA A 20 15.24 75.63 17.43
N GLY A 21 16.46 75.11 17.19
CA GLY A 21 17.41 74.56 18.20
C GLY A 21 18.06 75.59 19.16
N PRO A 22 19.22 75.30 19.83
CA PRO A 22 20.19 74.22 19.58
C PRO A 22 20.74 73.50 20.85
N VAL A 23 21.69 72.60 20.62
CA VAL A 23 22.94 72.32 21.36
C VAL A 23 23.18 70.82 21.57
N GLU A 24 24.31 70.38 21.01
CA GLU A 24 24.95 69.09 21.19
C GLU A 24 25.06 68.67 22.66
N LYS A 25 24.64 67.44 22.93
CA LYS A 25 25.23 66.64 24.00
C LYS A 25 25.44 65.24 23.44
N ASN A 26 26.70 64.89 23.19
CA ASN A 26 27.11 63.50 22.97
C ASN A 26 26.47 62.62 24.05
N PRO A 27 25.63 61.63 23.71
CA PRO A 27 25.37 60.55 24.65
C PRO A 27 26.62 59.69 24.67
N ALA A 28 27.16 59.54 25.87
CA ALA A 28 28.18 58.56 26.20
C ALA A 28 27.83 57.20 25.58
N ILE A 29 28.85 56.49 25.12
CA ILE A 29 28.80 55.06 24.82
C ILE A 29 28.39 54.37 26.13
N THR A 30 27.09 54.10 26.28
CA THR A 30 26.61 53.13 27.25
C THR A 30 26.97 51.76 26.67
N PRO A 31 27.77 50.93 27.37
CA PRO A 31 27.94 49.53 26.98
C PRO A 31 26.56 48.90 26.91
N GLN A 32 26.19 48.39 25.73
CA GLN A 32 25.00 47.56 25.57
C GLN A 32 25.10 46.40 26.59
N PRO A 33 24.05 46.09 27.36
CA PRO A 33 24.05 44.90 28.18
C PRO A 33 24.29 43.70 27.26
N ILE A 34 25.35 42.96 27.56
CA ILE A 34 25.62 41.68 26.93
C ILE A 34 24.52 40.74 27.42
N HIS A 35 23.79 40.11 26.49
CA HIS A 35 22.76 39.08 26.72
C HIS A 35 21.35 39.54 27.13
N GLU A 36 20.72 40.47 26.40
CA GLU A 36 19.25 40.51 26.38
C GLU A 36 18.73 39.75 25.16
N PRO A 37 17.93 38.67 25.33
CA PRO A 37 17.34 37.95 24.21
C PRO A 37 16.47 38.88 23.36
N TRP A 38 16.46 38.65 22.04
CA TRP A 38 15.65 39.44 21.11
C TRP A 38 14.16 39.28 21.41
N THR A 39 13.61 40.20 22.19
CA THR A 39 12.27 40.14 22.80
C THR A 39 11.45 41.37 22.43
N LEU A 40 11.62 41.89 21.22
CA LEU A 40 11.04 43.15 20.80
C LEU A 40 9.58 42.99 20.37
N PRO A 41 8.61 43.61 21.08
CA PRO A 41 7.24 43.68 20.59
C PRO A 41 7.16 44.65 19.41
N LEU A 42 6.39 44.29 18.38
CA LEU A 42 6.17 45.11 17.19
C LEU A 42 4.72 45.57 17.15
N LEU A 43 4.49 46.88 17.25
CA LEU A 43 3.17 47.48 17.07
C LEU A 43 3.02 47.93 15.63
N GLY A 44 2.00 47.44 14.94
CA GLY A 44 1.70 47.89 13.59
C GLY A 44 0.30 48.47 13.44
N THR A 45 0.16 49.44 12.55
CA THR A 45 -1.15 49.96 12.13
C THR A 45 -1.09 50.37 10.67
N GLY A 46 -2.14 50.10 9.91
CA GLY A 46 -2.16 50.40 8.49
C GLY A 46 -3.55 50.64 7.95
N VAL A 47 -3.58 51.06 6.69
CA VAL A 47 -4.78 51.19 5.88
C VAL A 47 -4.52 50.52 4.54
N LYS A 48 -5.46 49.70 4.10
CA LYS A 48 -5.47 49.07 2.78
C LYS A 48 -6.74 49.49 2.04
N SER A 49 -6.63 49.75 0.75
CA SER A 49 -7.72 50.27 -0.08
C SER A 49 -7.67 49.67 -1.50
N ASN A 50 -8.84 49.58 -2.13
CA ASN A 50 -9.04 49.27 -3.54
C ASN A 50 -10.28 50.00 -4.08
N ASP A 51 -10.78 49.61 -5.26
CA ASP A 51 -11.94 50.27 -5.90
C ASP A 51 -13.25 50.14 -5.11
N VAL A 52 -13.34 49.18 -4.20
CA VAL A 52 -14.61 48.77 -3.58
C VAL A 52 -14.60 48.95 -2.06
N TYR A 53 -13.42 48.91 -1.44
CA TYR A 53 -13.32 48.75 0.00
C TYR A 53 -12.00 49.31 0.55
N THR A 54 -12.10 49.94 1.72
CA THR A 54 -10.98 50.40 2.53
C THR A 54 -11.10 49.85 3.96
N ASP A 55 -10.04 49.24 4.47
CA ASP A 55 -9.93 48.84 5.88
C ASP A 55 -8.71 49.43 6.57
N GLY A 56 -8.88 49.73 7.85
CA GLY A 56 -7.81 50.09 8.76
C GLY A 56 -7.57 48.97 9.77
N HIS A 57 -6.31 48.68 10.07
CA HIS A 57 -5.94 47.62 11.02
C HIS A 57 -4.90 48.07 12.03
N ILE A 58 -4.87 47.35 13.14
CA ILE A 58 -3.85 47.42 14.18
C ILE A 58 -3.49 46.00 14.63
N PHE A 59 -2.22 45.74 14.83
CA PHE A 59 -1.73 44.48 15.36
C PHE A 59 -0.57 44.70 16.32
N LEU A 60 -0.34 43.71 17.16
CA LEU A 60 0.81 43.69 18.05
C LEU A 60 1.41 42.29 18.02
N ASN A 61 2.67 42.16 17.59
CA ASN A 61 3.44 40.94 17.77
C ASN A 61 4.15 41.03 19.12
N VAL A 62 3.82 40.12 20.05
CA VAL A 62 4.41 40.08 21.40
C VAL A 62 5.22 38.79 21.57
N PRO A 63 6.55 38.88 21.76
CA PRO A 63 7.34 37.72 22.11
C PRO A 63 6.96 37.22 23.50
N LEU A 64 6.65 35.94 23.59
CA LEU A 64 6.50 35.21 24.85
C LEU A 64 7.82 34.62 25.32
N TRP A 65 8.67 34.21 24.38
CA TRP A 65 9.97 33.60 24.66
C TRP A 65 10.90 33.74 23.45
N SER A 66 12.19 33.99 23.70
CA SER A 66 13.20 34.10 22.66
C SER A 66 14.56 33.64 23.18
N THR A 67 15.30 32.88 22.36
CA THR A 67 16.70 32.52 22.63
C THR A 67 17.68 33.24 21.72
N ILE A 68 17.18 34.02 20.76
CA ILE A 68 18.01 34.76 19.80
C ILE A 68 18.88 35.75 20.58
N GLY A 69 20.20 35.68 20.38
CA GLY A 69 21.17 36.54 21.08
C GLY A 69 21.60 36.05 22.46
N THR A 70 21.03 34.94 22.98
CA THR A 70 21.38 34.46 24.34
C THR A 70 22.79 33.87 24.41
N ASP A 71 23.24 33.19 23.36
CA ASP A 71 24.55 32.55 23.24
C ASP A 71 25.60 33.43 22.50
N GLY A 72 25.25 34.69 22.22
CA GLY A 72 26.11 35.61 21.47
C GLY A 72 25.96 35.52 19.95
N THR A 73 25.10 34.64 19.44
CA THR A 73 24.79 34.50 18.00
C THR A 73 23.41 35.06 17.65
N LEU A 74 23.16 35.28 16.36
CA LEU A 74 21.84 35.65 15.84
C LEU A 74 20.91 34.44 15.66
N GLY A 75 21.36 33.21 15.92
CA GLY A 75 20.55 32.01 15.88
C GLY A 75 19.66 31.84 17.10
N GLY A 76 18.53 31.15 16.92
CA GLY A 76 17.66 30.80 18.03
C GLY A 76 16.18 30.72 17.70
N SER A 77 15.39 30.43 18.72
CA SER A 77 13.94 30.27 18.64
C SER A 77 13.22 31.52 19.13
N TYR A 78 12.05 31.78 18.56
CA TYR A 78 11.18 32.91 18.84
C TYR A 78 9.72 32.45 18.89
N LEU A 79 9.11 32.49 20.08
CA LEU A 79 7.70 32.17 20.34
C LEU A 79 6.96 33.47 20.64
N PHE A 80 5.84 33.71 19.96
CA PHE A 80 5.10 34.95 20.06
C PHE A 80 3.59 34.76 19.98
N ILE A 81 2.85 35.78 20.43
CA ILE A 81 1.41 35.94 20.20
C ILE A 81 1.15 37.17 19.34
N GLU A 82 0.07 37.11 18.57
CA GLU A 82 -0.29 38.15 17.62
C GLU A 82 -1.79 38.48 17.70
N PRO A 83 -2.21 39.37 18.61
CA PRO A 83 -3.49 40.03 18.51
C PRO A 83 -3.53 40.98 17.31
N TYR A 84 -4.58 40.84 16.51
CA TYR A 84 -4.87 41.67 15.34
C TYR A 84 -6.33 42.11 15.37
N THR A 85 -6.61 43.34 14.96
CA THR A 85 -7.98 43.77 14.64
C THR A 85 -8.00 44.72 13.46
N SER A 86 -9.03 44.60 12.64
CA SER A 86 -9.31 45.53 11.56
C SER A 86 -10.75 45.98 11.55
N VAL A 87 -10.98 47.16 10.99
CA VAL A 87 -12.29 47.77 10.81
C VAL A 87 -12.40 48.23 9.37
N GLY A 88 -13.43 47.74 8.69
CA GLY A 88 -13.82 48.14 7.35
C GLY A 88 -14.60 49.44 7.33
N GLU A 89 -14.54 50.17 6.22
CA GLU A 89 -15.41 51.32 6.00
C GLU A 89 -16.91 50.97 5.93
N GLY A 90 -17.23 49.70 5.65
CA GLY A 90 -18.57 49.12 5.70
C GLY A 90 -19.12 48.88 7.11
N GLY A 91 -18.27 48.96 8.14
CA GLY A 91 -18.60 48.67 9.53
C GLY A 91 -18.36 47.21 9.94
N GLU A 92 -17.72 46.41 9.08
CA GLU A 92 -17.16 45.12 9.45
C GLU A 92 -16.03 45.30 10.46
N SER A 93 -15.92 44.35 11.38
CA SER A 93 -14.79 44.27 12.29
C SER A 93 -14.23 42.85 12.31
N ALA A 94 -12.96 42.70 12.01
CA ALA A 94 -12.25 41.45 12.19
C ALA A 94 -11.37 41.52 13.45
N SER A 95 -11.27 40.41 14.16
CA SER A 95 -10.35 40.23 15.28
C SER A 95 -9.71 38.86 15.16
N SER A 96 -8.41 38.80 15.37
CA SER A 96 -7.65 37.56 15.33
C SER A 96 -6.68 37.48 16.51
N MET A 97 -6.44 36.25 16.97
CA MET A 97 -5.43 35.95 17.97
C MET A 97 -4.59 34.77 17.48
N GLY A 98 -3.31 35.03 17.21
CA GLY A 98 -2.34 34.03 16.80
C GLY A 98 -1.38 33.62 17.90
N ILE A 99 -0.88 32.40 17.80
CA ILE A 99 0.38 31.96 18.42
C ILE A 99 1.31 31.44 17.31
N GLY A 100 2.56 31.88 17.33
CA GLY A 100 3.55 31.55 16.31
C GLY A 100 4.88 31.15 16.92
N PHE A 101 5.57 30.23 16.27
CA PHE A 101 6.93 29.82 16.61
C PHE A 101 7.80 29.92 15.36
N ARG A 102 8.98 30.52 15.48
CA ARG A 102 10.01 30.59 14.43
C ARG A 102 11.36 30.17 15.00
N HIS A 103 12.16 29.44 14.23
CA HIS A 103 13.54 29.10 14.58
C HIS A 103 14.49 29.56 13.47
N LEU A 104 15.43 30.43 13.81
CA LEU A 104 16.45 30.98 12.91
C LEU A 104 17.76 30.19 13.04
N PHE A 105 18.16 29.58 11.95
CA PHE A 105 19.43 28.88 11.79
C PHE A 105 20.48 29.88 11.30
N ASN A 106 21.19 30.53 12.22
CA ASN A 106 22.22 31.53 11.93
C ASN A 106 23.33 31.45 13.00
N ASP A 107 24.59 31.43 12.60
CA ASP A 107 25.76 31.36 13.48
C ASP A 107 26.55 32.69 13.58
N GLN A 108 26.08 33.74 12.90
CA GLN A 108 26.68 35.05 12.93
C GLN A 108 26.66 35.65 14.34
N PRO A 109 27.75 36.29 14.78
CA PRO A 109 27.77 36.97 16.07
C PRO A 109 26.82 38.18 16.06
N ILE A 110 26.29 38.57 17.22
CA ILE A 110 25.41 39.76 17.36
C ILE A 110 26.04 41.03 16.78
N SER A 111 27.38 41.14 16.75
CA SER A 111 28.09 42.25 16.13
C SER A 111 27.80 42.43 14.63
N ALA A 112 27.36 41.36 13.94
CA ALA A 112 26.99 41.39 12.53
C ALA A 112 25.83 42.37 12.24
N LEU A 113 25.00 42.71 13.23
CA LEU A 113 23.96 43.74 13.13
C LEU A 113 24.48 45.14 12.82
N THR A 114 25.78 45.38 13.00
CA THR A 114 26.41 46.68 12.73
C THR A 114 27.18 46.70 11.42
N GLU A 115 27.26 45.55 10.72
CA GLU A 115 27.97 45.43 9.45
C GLU A 115 27.21 46.13 8.32
N ARG A 116 27.95 46.80 7.44
CA ARG A 116 27.41 47.54 6.30
C ARG A 116 27.82 46.85 5.01
N GLY A 117 26.87 46.67 4.09
CA GLY A 117 27.09 46.08 2.76
C GLY A 117 26.01 45.08 2.37
N ARG A 118 26.15 44.41 1.22
CA ARG A 118 25.30 43.30 0.77
C ARG A 118 25.62 42.02 1.53
N ALA A 119 24.60 41.29 1.96
CA ALA A 119 24.76 39.91 2.43
C ALA A 119 24.73 38.93 1.25
N ALA A 120 25.48 37.83 1.32
CA ALA A 120 25.29 36.69 0.44
C ALA A 120 23.94 35.99 0.73
N PHE A 121 23.49 35.13 -0.19
CA PHE A 121 22.12 34.59 -0.18
C PHE A 121 21.75 33.85 1.11
N LEU A 122 22.71 33.12 1.70
CA LEU A 122 22.56 32.36 2.96
C LEU A 122 23.41 32.93 4.10
N GLU A 123 24.00 34.12 3.94
CA GLU A 123 24.92 34.68 4.95
C GLU A 123 24.22 34.89 6.30
N GLU A 124 22.95 35.28 6.27
CA GLU A 124 22.13 35.46 7.47
C GLU A 124 21.34 34.20 7.83
N GLY A 125 21.63 33.07 7.18
CA GLY A 125 20.94 31.81 7.39
C GLY A 125 19.54 31.75 6.80
N TRP A 126 18.70 30.93 7.44
CA TRP A 126 17.29 30.74 7.10
C TRP A 126 16.49 30.44 8.37
N TYR A 127 15.17 30.67 8.36
CA TYR A 127 14.30 30.28 9.46
C TYR A 127 13.15 29.40 8.99
N LEU A 128 12.66 28.58 9.92
CA LEU A 128 11.43 27.78 9.78
C LEU A 128 10.42 28.26 10.80
N GLY A 129 9.18 28.46 10.38
CA GLY A 129 8.10 28.96 11.21
C GLY A 129 6.79 28.20 11.05
N GLY A 130 6.00 28.16 12.11
CA GLY A 130 4.64 27.65 12.12
C GLY A 130 3.74 28.51 12.99
N SER A 131 2.47 28.65 12.62
CA SER A 131 1.51 29.47 13.34
C SER A 131 0.09 28.91 13.35
N LEU A 132 -0.66 29.24 14.41
CA LEU A 132 -2.06 28.90 14.59
C LEU A 132 -2.83 30.16 15.01
N PHE A 133 -3.97 30.39 14.36
CA PHE A 133 -4.82 31.54 14.61
C PHE A 133 -6.28 31.14 14.84
N ILE A 134 -6.95 31.89 15.71
CA ILE A 134 -8.40 31.95 15.79
C ILE A 134 -8.88 33.30 15.29
N ASP A 135 -9.69 33.27 14.23
CA ASP A 135 -10.22 34.45 13.56
C ASP A 135 -11.70 34.59 13.85
N MET A 136 -12.12 35.83 14.08
CA MET A 136 -13.51 36.24 14.17
C MET A 136 -13.77 37.40 13.21
N LEU A 137 -14.76 37.25 12.35
CA LEU A 137 -15.26 38.33 11.49
C LEU A 137 -16.68 38.66 11.89
N ARG A 138 -16.93 39.93 12.21
CA ARG A 138 -18.27 40.47 12.28
C ARG A 138 -18.56 41.30 11.03
N THR A 139 -19.59 40.92 10.29
CA THR A 139 -19.98 41.58 9.02
C THR A 139 -20.79 42.84 9.26
N GLU A 140 -21.01 43.64 8.22
CA GLU A 140 -21.90 44.81 8.23
C GLU A 140 -23.32 44.43 8.69
N HIS A 141 -23.71 43.19 8.38
CA HIS A 141 -25.01 42.60 8.72
C HIS A 141 -25.06 42.04 10.16
N ARG A 142 -24.01 42.27 10.95
CA ARG A 142 -23.84 41.80 12.34
C ARG A 142 -23.84 40.27 12.47
N ASN A 143 -23.49 39.57 11.40
CA ASN A 143 -23.21 38.14 11.47
C ASN A 143 -21.78 37.95 11.94
N GLU A 144 -21.57 36.99 12.83
CA GLU A 144 -20.25 36.62 13.32
C GLU A 144 -19.80 35.33 12.63
N PHE A 145 -18.56 35.24 12.19
CA PHE A 145 -17.98 34.02 11.63
C PHE A 145 -16.70 33.71 12.37
N TRP A 146 -16.43 32.43 12.59
CA TRP A 146 -15.24 31.94 13.27
C TRP A 146 -14.47 30.98 12.37
N GLN A 147 -13.15 31.08 12.38
CA GLN A 147 -12.26 30.28 11.53
C GLN A 147 -10.95 29.97 12.26
N LEU A 148 -10.38 28.80 11.99
CA LEU A 148 -9.01 28.46 12.36
C LEU A 148 -8.09 28.66 11.16
N GLY A 149 -6.93 29.28 11.39
CA GLY A 149 -5.89 29.42 10.39
C GLY A 149 -4.61 28.70 10.81
N PHE A 150 -4.04 27.91 9.92
CA PHE A 150 -2.77 27.21 10.09
C PHE A 150 -1.76 27.76 9.09
N GLY A 151 -0.59 28.19 9.55
CA GLY A 151 0.46 28.77 8.70
C GLY A 151 1.78 28.04 8.84
N ALA A 152 2.54 27.94 7.75
CA ALA A 152 3.92 27.49 7.71
C ALA A 152 4.78 28.46 6.88
N GLU A 153 5.99 28.75 7.33
CA GLU A 153 6.90 29.76 6.76
C GLU A 153 8.33 29.19 6.67
N VAL A 154 9.03 29.43 5.56
CA VAL A 154 10.45 29.11 5.36
C VAL A 154 11.11 30.24 4.60
N ASP A 155 12.01 30.96 5.26
CA ASP A 155 12.56 32.19 4.71
C ASP A 155 14.07 32.28 4.88
N SER A 156 14.74 32.88 3.90
CA SER A 156 16.10 33.40 3.98
C SER A 156 16.08 34.92 3.85
N ARG A 157 17.26 35.55 3.71
CA ARG A 157 17.33 37.00 3.45
C ARG A 157 16.57 37.42 2.18
N TYR A 158 16.68 36.64 1.11
CA TYR A 158 16.18 37.03 -0.20
C TYR A 158 14.94 36.28 -0.67
N LEU A 159 14.64 35.13 -0.08
CA LEU A 159 13.50 34.31 -0.45
C LEU A 159 12.60 34.09 0.76
N GLU A 160 11.31 34.32 0.59
CA GLU A 160 10.28 34.01 1.57
C GLU A 160 9.29 33.04 0.96
N LEU A 161 9.00 31.94 1.65
CA LEU A 161 8.01 30.94 1.20
C LEU A 161 7.03 30.69 2.33
N ARG A 162 5.74 30.79 2.04
CA ARG A 162 4.70 30.56 3.04
C ARG A 162 3.46 29.90 2.47
N GLY A 163 2.80 29.11 3.31
CA GLY A 163 1.53 28.46 3.03
C GLY A 163 0.57 28.60 4.20
N ASN A 164 -0.68 28.94 3.91
CA ASN A 164 -1.74 29.10 4.90
C ASN A 164 -2.97 28.24 4.54
N TYR A 165 -3.59 27.59 5.52
CA TYR A 165 -4.86 26.87 5.37
C TYR A 165 -5.89 27.41 6.37
N TYR A 166 -7.13 27.57 5.92
CA TYR A 166 -8.20 28.24 6.64
C TYR A 166 -9.43 27.34 6.74
N LEU A 167 -9.86 27.05 7.97
CA LEU A 167 -10.95 26.12 8.29
C LEU A 167 -12.09 26.84 9.03
N PRO A 168 -13.25 27.08 8.39
CA PRO A 168 -14.42 27.65 9.05
C PRO A 168 -14.94 26.73 10.16
N LEU A 169 -15.17 27.28 11.34
CA LEU A 169 -15.71 26.53 12.50
C LEU A 169 -17.23 26.35 12.44
N GLU A 170 -17.90 27.08 11.55
CA GLU A 170 -19.34 27.03 11.39
C GLU A 170 -19.73 26.48 10.01
N SER A 171 -20.57 25.45 10.00
CA SER A 171 -21.04 24.79 8.77
C SER A 171 -22.28 25.45 8.14
N GLY A 172 -22.89 26.43 8.83
CA GLY A 172 -24.16 27.08 8.44
C GLY A 172 -23.99 28.41 7.70
N ARG A 173 -25.03 28.83 6.97
CA ARG A 173 -25.15 30.17 6.36
C ARG A 173 -25.93 31.11 7.30
N LYS A 174 -25.51 32.37 7.46
CA LYS A 174 -26.19 33.38 8.29
C LYS A 174 -26.86 34.44 7.40
N GLY A 175 -28.02 34.95 7.83
CA GLY A 175 -28.82 35.87 7.01
C GLY A 175 -28.26 37.28 6.97
N ALA A 176 -28.03 37.83 5.78
CA ALA A 176 -27.45 39.15 5.52
C ALA A 176 -28.50 40.25 5.29
N GLY A 177 -29.75 39.90 4.96
CA GLY A 177 -30.83 40.87 4.81
C GLY A 177 -31.90 40.41 3.83
N SER A 178 -32.91 41.26 3.60
CA SER A 178 -33.91 40.99 2.57
C SER A 178 -34.36 42.25 1.82
N GLN A 179 -34.41 42.19 0.49
CA GLN A 179 -34.95 43.25 -0.37
C GLN A 179 -36.34 42.84 -0.89
N ILE A 180 -37.31 43.77 -0.86
CA ILE A 180 -38.69 43.52 -1.31
C ILE A 180 -39.04 44.42 -2.50
N ASP A 181 -39.22 43.83 -3.69
CA ASP A 181 -39.72 44.49 -4.91
C ASP A 181 -41.16 44.06 -5.22
N ARG A 182 -42.02 44.99 -5.67
CA ARG A 182 -43.42 44.69 -6.02
C ARG A 182 -43.75 45.11 -7.45
N GLN A 183 -44.08 44.15 -8.32
CA GLN A 183 -44.44 44.40 -9.72
C GLN A 183 -45.57 43.46 -10.18
N THR A 184 -46.47 43.92 -11.05
CA THR A 184 -47.62 43.12 -11.52
C THR A 184 -47.50 42.82 -13.00
N PHE A 185 -47.48 41.53 -13.37
CA PHE A 185 -47.36 41.08 -14.76
C PHE A 185 -48.35 39.96 -15.07
N SER A 186 -48.77 39.87 -16.33
CA SER A 186 -49.56 38.75 -16.84
C SER A 186 -48.82 38.07 -17.99
N SER A 187 -48.52 36.78 -17.84
CA SER A 187 -47.81 36.00 -18.86
C SER A 187 -48.36 34.58 -18.99
N SER A 188 -48.24 34.03 -20.19
CA SER A 188 -48.59 32.63 -20.49
C SER A 188 -47.34 31.90 -20.98
N SER A 189 -46.97 30.80 -20.33
CA SER A 189 -45.92 29.92 -20.83
C SER A 189 -46.40 28.48 -20.89
N THR A 190 -45.93 27.78 -21.92
CA THR A 190 -46.30 26.39 -22.21
C THR A 190 -45.03 25.56 -22.21
N ARG A 191 -44.77 24.83 -21.13
CA ARG A 191 -43.64 23.88 -21.07
C ARG A 191 -44.15 22.51 -21.50
N ARG A 192 -43.54 21.95 -22.54
CA ARG A 192 -43.75 20.56 -22.96
C ARG A 192 -42.73 19.68 -22.25
N ASN A 193 -43.18 18.61 -21.60
CA ASN A 193 -42.32 17.59 -21.04
C ASN A 193 -42.76 16.23 -21.56
N THR A 194 -41.84 15.53 -22.22
CA THR A 194 -42.08 14.21 -22.79
C THR A 194 -41.45 13.18 -21.88
N HIS A 195 -42.26 12.28 -21.33
CA HIS A 195 -41.80 11.19 -20.48
C HIS A 195 -42.48 9.90 -20.92
N LEU A 196 -41.82 8.77 -20.66
CA LEU A 196 -42.40 7.46 -20.88
C LEU A 196 -43.60 7.29 -19.93
N SER A 197 -44.81 7.28 -20.48
CA SER A 197 -46.04 7.14 -19.68
C SER A 197 -46.47 5.70 -19.50
N SER A 198 -46.21 4.86 -20.49
CA SER A 198 -46.45 3.43 -20.46
C SER A 198 -45.64 2.76 -21.56
N ALA A 199 -45.25 1.50 -21.34
CA ALA A 199 -44.60 0.68 -22.34
C ALA A 199 -45.26 -0.70 -22.40
N GLY A 200 -45.47 -1.20 -23.61
CA GLY A 200 -45.89 -2.58 -23.85
C GLY A 200 -44.81 -3.57 -23.41
N ASP A 201 -45.11 -4.86 -23.48
CA ASP A 201 -44.06 -5.87 -23.32
C ASP A 201 -43.16 -5.86 -24.56
N PRO A 202 -41.84 -6.07 -24.41
CA PRO A 202 -40.97 -6.27 -25.57
C PRO A 202 -41.46 -7.44 -26.44
N PHE A 203 -41.34 -7.30 -27.76
CA PHE A 203 -41.73 -8.30 -28.74
C PHE A 203 -40.74 -8.36 -29.91
N ALA A 204 -40.65 -9.51 -30.57
CA ALA A 204 -39.88 -9.70 -31.79
C ALA A 204 -40.74 -9.41 -33.02
N THR A 205 -40.16 -8.76 -34.02
CA THR A 205 -40.76 -8.57 -35.34
C THR A 205 -39.67 -8.33 -36.39
N GLY A 206 -39.79 -8.92 -37.58
CA GLY A 206 -38.71 -8.88 -38.56
C GLY A 206 -37.39 -9.41 -37.98
N ASN A 207 -36.30 -8.68 -38.17
CA ASN A 207 -34.97 -8.99 -37.62
C ASN A 207 -34.60 -8.15 -36.39
N LEU A 208 -35.57 -7.72 -35.60
CA LEU A 208 -35.34 -6.90 -34.42
C LEU A 208 -36.24 -7.29 -33.23
N ILE A 209 -35.80 -6.91 -32.03
CA ILE A 209 -36.61 -6.91 -30.81
C ILE A 209 -36.97 -5.47 -30.51
N ALA A 210 -38.25 -5.21 -30.31
CA ALA A 210 -38.79 -3.88 -30.08
C ALA A 210 -39.68 -3.80 -28.85
N GLN A 211 -39.90 -2.59 -28.36
CA GLN A 211 -40.92 -2.27 -27.39
C GLN A 211 -41.72 -1.07 -27.87
N ASP A 212 -43.03 -1.22 -27.97
CA ASP A 212 -43.92 -0.09 -28.22
C ASP A 212 -44.09 0.71 -26.93
N ALA A 213 -43.69 1.97 -26.99
CA ALA A 213 -43.70 2.90 -25.87
C ALA A 213 -44.63 4.08 -26.19
N THR A 214 -45.48 4.42 -25.21
CA THR A 214 -46.26 5.65 -25.29
C THR A 214 -45.52 6.73 -24.52
N TYR A 215 -45.11 7.76 -25.26
CA TYR A 215 -44.57 8.97 -24.67
C TYR A 215 -45.70 9.98 -24.52
N THR A 216 -45.98 10.39 -23.28
CA THR A 216 -46.92 11.47 -23.02
C THR A 216 -46.17 12.77 -22.96
N THR A 217 -46.43 13.64 -23.94
CA THR A 217 -46.02 15.03 -23.89
C THR A 217 -47.12 15.80 -23.16
N THR A 218 -46.90 16.07 -21.88
CA THR A 218 -47.76 17.00 -21.17
C THR A 218 -47.31 18.41 -21.53
N ALA A 219 -48.24 19.27 -21.96
CA ALA A 219 -47.96 20.70 -21.93
C ALA A 219 -48.72 21.29 -20.77
N THR A 220 -47.95 21.73 -19.81
CA THR A 220 -48.51 22.53 -18.74
C THR A 220 -48.56 23.96 -19.26
N THR A 221 -49.74 24.39 -19.72
CA THR A 221 -49.97 25.80 -20.05
C THR A 221 -50.32 26.50 -18.76
N THR A 222 -49.39 27.32 -18.29
CA THR A 222 -49.58 28.10 -17.07
C THR A 222 -49.95 29.52 -17.48
N ILE A 223 -51.22 29.91 -17.29
CA ILE A 223 -51.62 31.32 -17.36
C ILE A 223 -51.40 31.90 -15.96
N ARG A 224 -50.42 32.79 -15.86
CA ARG A 224 -50.04 33.46 -14.61
C ARG A 224 -50.45 34.94 -14.70
N THR A 225 -51.51 35.33 -13.99
CA THR A 225 -51.68 36.74 -13.58
C THR A 225 -51.03 36.88 -12.22
N THR A 226 -49.86 37.51 -12.20
CA THR A 226 -48.95 37.50 -11.05
C THR A 226 -48.76 38.90 -10.51
N THR A 227 -49.25 39.13 -9.29
CA THR A 227 -48.73 40.23 -8.45
C THR A 227 -47.47 39.68 -7.78
N LEU A 228 -46.32 40.09 -8.30
CA LEU A 228 -45.02 39.58 -7.93
C LEU A 228 -44.50 40.44 -6.78
N THR A 229 -44.48 39.88 -5.56
CA THR A 229 -43.70 40.44 -4.45
C THR A 229 -42.42 39.61 -4.37
N ARG A 230 -41.32 40.14 -4.93
CA ARG A 230 -40.01 39.48 -4.91
C ARG A 230 -39.33 39.82 -3.59
N THR A 231 -39.16 38.84 -2.71
CA THR A 231 -38.34 38.97 -1.51
C THR A 231 -37.03 38.24 -1.74
N THR A 232 -35.96 38.97 -2.04
CA THR A 232 -34.62 38.40 -2.15
C THR A 232 -34.00 38.37 -0.76
N GLN A 233 -33.69 37.18 -0.23
CA GLN A 233 -32.99 36.99 1.04
C GLN A 233 -31.52 36.70 0.73
N PHE A 234 -30.62 37.45 1.35
CA PHE A 234 -29.18 37.29 1.19
C PHE A 234 -28.62 36.49 2.37
N TYR A 235 -27.62 35.65 2.13
CA TYR A 235 -26.92 34.85 3.15
C TYR A 235 -25.41 34.90 2.96
N GLU A 236 -24.68 34.87 4.07
CA GLU A 236 -23.21 34.84 4.18
C GLU A 236 -22.75 33.51 4.80
N ARG A 237 -21.55 33.03 4.43
CA ARG A 237 -20.88 31.87 5.06
C ARG A 237 -19.35 31.98 4.95
N GLY A 238 -18.63 31.56 5.99
CA GLY A 238 -17.17 31.43 5.95
C GLY A 238 -16.68 30.36 4.95
N MET A 239 -15.66 30.69 4.17
CA MET A 239 -15.07 29.83 3.15
C MET A 239 -13.86 29.08 3.68
N GLU A 240 -13.75 27.81 3.32
CA GLU A 240 -12.57 26.97 3.55
C GLU A 240 -11.59 27.11 2.39
N GLY A 241 -10.28 27.05 2.64
CA GLY A 241 -9.31 27.04 1.55
C GLY A 241 -7.87 27.23 2.00
N TRP A 242 -7.00 27.48 1.02
CA TRP A 242 -5.58 27.68 1.25
C TRP A 242 -4.97 28.75 0.33
N ASP A 243 -3.82 29.30 0.72
CA ASP A 243 -2.97 30.11 -0.13
C ASP A 243 -1.48 29.77 0.05
N ILE A 244 -0.72 29.93 -1.03
CA ILE A 244 0.75 29.83 -1.04
C ILE A 244 1.33 31.11 -1.63
N GLU A 245 2.43 31.59 -1.07
CA GLU A 245 3.14 32.78 -1.53
C GLU A 245 4.65 32.60 -1.51
N ALA A 246 5.30 33.18 -2.52
CA ALA A 246 6.72 33.40 -2.57
C ALA A 246 7.03 34.91 -2.65
N GLY A 247 7.93 35.39 -1.80
CA GLY A 247 8.48 36.74 -1.82
C GLY A 247 9.95 36.71 -2.21
N PHE A 248 10.37 37.61 -3.10
CA PHE A 248 11.78 37.77 -3.49
C PHE A 248 12.25 39.20 -3.22
N LEU A 249 13.17 39.38 -2.29
CA LEU A 249 13.81 40.67 -2.02
C LEU A 249 14.82 40.98 -3.13
N VAL A 250 14.74 42.17 -3.73
CA VAL A 250 15.61 42.58 -4.82
C VAL A 250 17.03 42.87 -4.31
N PRO A 251 18.04 42.05 -4.68
CA PRO A 251 19.39 42.23 -4.18
C PRO A 251 20.01 43.55 -4.64
N GLY A 252 20.71 44.23 -3.74
CA GLY A 252 21.40 45.50 -3.99
C GLY A 252 20.52 46.75 -3.79
N LEU A 253 19.19 46.62 -3.77
CA LEU A 253 18.31 47.69 -3.31
C LEU A 253 18.11 47.67 -1.78
N ASP A 254 18.20 46.48 -1.19
CA ASP A 254 18.12 46.18 0.24
C ASP A 254 19.20 46.85 1.12
N GLU A 255 20.22 47.45 0.50
CA GLU A 255 21.18 48.34 1.17
C GLU A 255 20.55 49.69 1.56
N TYR A 256 19.51 50.12 0.82
CA TYR A 256 18.88 51.44 0.95
C TYR A 256 17.43 51.35 1.44
N MET A 257 16.69 50.37 0.94
CA MET A 257 15.28 50.11 1.25
C MET A 257 14.91 48.68 0.88
N ASP A 258 13.97 48.05 1.59
CA ASP A 258 13.50 46.72 1.18
C ASP A 258 12.54 46.87 0.00
N VAL A 259 12.86 46.23 -1.13
CA VAL A 259 11.95 46.10 -2.27
C VAL A 259 11.74 44.62 -2.52
N LYS A 260 10.51 44.14 -2.35
CA LYS A 260 10.16 42.72 -2.43
C LYS A 260 9.11 42.51 -3.50
N ILE A 261 9.39 41.60 -4.43
CA ILE A 261 8.45 41.13 -5.45
C ILE A 261 7.70 39.93 -4.88
N ILE A 262 6.38 39.93 -4.99
CA ILE A 262 5.50 38.92 -4.40
C ILE A 262 4.76 38.19 -5.51
N GLY A 263 4.67 36.86 -5.41
CA GLY A 263 3.85 36.01 -6.26
C GLY A 263 3.16 34.91 -5.44
N GLY A 264 1.90 34.62 -5.72
CA GLY A 264 1.17 33.59 -4.97
C GLY A 264 -0.05 33.05 -5.68
N TYR A 265 -0.62 31.98 -5.14
CA TYR A 265 -1.83 31.35 -5.63
C TYR A 265 -2.73 31.00 -4.44
N ALA A 266 -4.04 31.25 -4.59
CA ALA A 266 -5.02 30.92 -3.57
C ALA A 266 -6.17 30.12 -4.16
N SER A 267 -6.76 29.24 -3.34
CA SER A 267 -7.95 28.45 -3.69
C SER A 267 -8.87 28.35 -2.47
N MET A 268 -10.08 28.90 -2.60
CA MET A 268 -11.10 28.92 -1.55
C MET A 268 -12.38 28.25 -2.07
N GLU A 269 -12.91 27.28 -1.32
CA GLU A 269 -14.13 26.56 -1.64
C GLU A 269 -15.35 27.48 -1.58
N ASN A 270 -16.13 27.45 -2.66
CA ASN A 270 -17.46 28.02 -2.73
C ASN A 270 -18.44 26.89 -3.07
N GLN A 271 -19.44 26.60 -2.22
CA GLN A 271 -20.30 25.43 -2.41
C GLN A 271 -21.12 25.51 -3.73
N PRO A 272 -21.40 24.36 -4.40
CA PRO A 272 -21.92 24.34 -5.77
C PRO A 272 -23.46 24.39 -5.89
N PHE A 273 -24.20 24.89 -4.89
CA PHE A 273 -25.67 24.82 -4.89
C PHE A 273 -26.36 26.20 -4.89
N GLY A 274 -26.77 26.67 -6.08
CA GLY A 274 -27.72 27.79 -6.30
C GLY A 274 -27.52 28.54 -7.64
N PRO A 275 -28.57 29.10 -8.28
CA PRO A 275 -28.48 29.64 -9.64
C PRO A 275 -27.67 30.94 -9.75
N GLN A 276 -26.96 31.03 -10.87
CA GLN A 276 -25.84 31.92 -11.18
C GLN A 276 -26.27 33.25 -11.79
N GLU A 277 -25.82 34.37 -11.21
CA GLU A 277 -25.55 35.61 -11.98
C GLU A 277 -24.18 36.26 -11.66
N ARG A 278 -23.38 35.71 -10.73
CA ARG A 278 -21.96 36.11 -10.52
C ARG A 278 -21.08 34.97 -9.98
N GLY A 279 -20.80 33.98 -10.85
CA GLY A 279 -19.74 32.99 -10.67
C GLY A 279 -19.95 31.92 -9.58
N THR A 280 -20.34 30.70 -9.97
CA THR A 280 -20.30 29.52 -9.08
C THR A 280 -19.07 28.67 -9.42
N GLY A 281 -18.16 28.55 -8.46
CA GLY A 281 -16.98 27.71 -8.52
C GLY A 281 -16.04 28.08 -7.38
N PRO A 282 -15.10 27.20 -7.00
CA PRO A 282 -14.04 27.57 -6.08
C PRO A 282 -13.37 28.86 -6.58
N ILE A 283 -13.22 29.83 -5.68
CA ILE A 283 -12.53 31.07 -5.98
C ILE A 283 -11.05 30.73 -5.98
N ARG A 284 -10.45 30.74 -7.16
CA ARG A 284 -9.04 30.46 -7.37
C ARG A 284 -8.43 31.52 -8.27
N GLY A 285 -7.13 31.75 -8.12
CA GLY A 285 -6.40 32.66 -9.00
C GLY A 285 -5.02 33.03 -8.47
N TRP A 286 -4.22 33.56 -9.39
CA TRP A 286 -2.90 34.10 -9.14
C TRP A 286 -2.96 35.49 -8.50
N ARG A 287 -1.95 35.81 -7.68
CA ARG A 287 -1.65 37.17 -7.20
C ARG A 287 -0.20 37.52 -7.47
N ALA A 288 0.05 38.79 -7.77
CA ALA A 288 1.39 39.32 -7.96
C ALA A 288 1.47 40.74 -7.39
N GLY A 289 2.62 41.16 -6.87
CA GLY A 289 2.73 42.51 -6.36
C GLY A 289 4.10 42.91 -5.86
N LEU A 290 4.14 44.06 -5.21
CA LEU A 290 5.34 44.73 -4.73
C LEU A 290 5.13 45.21 -3.29
N GLU A 291 6.09 44.94 -2.43
CA GLU A 291 6.24 45.55 -1.12
C GLU A 291 7.50 46.43 -1.12
N VAL A 292 7.35 47.69 -0.72
CA VAL A 292 8.44 48.67 -0.62
C VAL A 292 8.49 49.22 0.79
N ARG A 293 9.66 49.15 1.43
CA ARG A 293 9.91 49.75 2.74
C ARG A 293 11.01 50.79 2.66
N PRO A 294 10.67 52.08 2.40
CA PRO A 294 11.65 53.15 2.32
C PRO A 294 12.48 53.30 3.61
N VAL A 295 11.85 52.99 4.74
CA VAL A 295 12.45 52.82 6.06
C VAL A 295 11.79 51.61 6.72
N PRO A 296 12.44 50.91 7.66
CA PRO A 296 11.86 49.72 8.30
C PRO A 296 10.46 49.92 8.87
N ALA A 297 10.14 51.13 9.35
CA ALA A 297 8.86 51.47 9.95
C ALA A 297 7.72 51.72 8.97
N VAL A 298 7.96 51.86 7.67
CA VAL A 298 6.93 52.17 6.67
C VAL A 298 6.89 51.06 5.64
N VAL A 299 5.72 50.46 5.44
CA VAL A 299 5.49 49.41 4.46
C VAL A 299 4.46 49.91 3.46
N LEU A 300 4.85 49.94 2.19
CA LEU A 300 3.98 50.25 1.07
C LEU A 300 3.75 48.97 0.29
N THR A 301 2.50 48.60 0.07
CA THR A 301 2.15 47.38 -0.68
C THR A 301 1.27 47.72 -1.86
N GLY A 302 1.49 47.05 -2.99
CA GLY A 302 0.64 47.07 -4.16
C GLY A 302 0.49 45.65 -4.69
N LEU A 303 -0.72 45.12 -4.72
CA LEU A 303 -1.02 43.75 -5.12
C LEU A 303 -2.05 43.75 -6.25
N TRP A 304 -1.81 42.93 -7.27
CA TRP A 304 -2.75 42.57 -8.32
C TRP A 304 -3.30 41.17 -8.10
N HIS A 305 -4.57 40.97 -8.42
CA HIS A 305 -5.31 39.73 -8.25
C HIS A 305 -5.97 39.35 -9.58
N GLU A 306 -5.75 38.11 -10.05
CA GLU A 306 -6.41 37.60 -11.26
C GLU A 306 -7.93 37.53 -11.11
N ASN A 307 -8.40 37.24 -9.90
CA ASN A 307 -9.81 37.06 -9.60
C ASN A 307 -10.27 38.12 -8.59
N GLU A 308 -11.08 39.07 -9.07
CA GLU A 308 -11.65 40.16 -8.29
C GLU A 308 -12.42 39.68 -7.06
N ALA A 309 -12.94 38.43 -7.08
CA ALA A 309 -13.66 37.86 -5.95
C ALA A 309 -12.78 37.67 -4.69
N PHE A 310 -11.44 37.78 -4.82
CA PHE A 310 -10.54 37.81 -3.66
C PHE A 310 -10.53 39.14 -2.92
N THR A 311 -10.80 40.29 -3.53
CA THR A 311 -10.74 41.58 -2.79
C THR A 311 -11.87 42.55 -3.11
N GLY A 312 -12.77 42.18 -4.03
CA GLY A 312 -13.74 43.08 -4.64
C GLY A 312 -13.18 43.82 -5.86
N SER A 313 -11.86 43.82 -6.07
CA SER A 313 -11.15 44.47 -7.18
C SER A 313 -9.97 43.60 -7.64
N ASP A 314 -9.44 43.88 -8.83
CA ASP A 314 -8.27 43.23 -9.41
C ASP A 314 -6.95 43.84 -8.86
N TRP A 315 -7.01 44.86 -8.01
CA TRP A 315 -5.86 45.41 -7.33
C TRP A 315 -6.15 45.80 -5.87
N SER A 316 -5.09 46.00 -5.09
CA SER A 316 -5.16 46.66 -3.78
C SER A 316 -3.85 47.36 -3.45
N ALA A 317 -3.93 48.47 -2.72
CA ALA A 317 -2.77 49.20 -2.23
C ALA A 317 -2.89 49.44 -0.73
N GLY A 318 -1.76 49.34 -0.01
CA GLY A 318 -1.74 49.52 1.43
C GLY A 318 -0.55 50.33 1.90
N ILE A 319 -0.76 51.09 2.97
CA ILE A 319 0.29 51.74 3.75
C ILE A 319 0.20 51.26 5.20
N GLU A 320 1.32 50.81 5.74
CA GLU A 320 1.40 50.32 7.12
C GLU A 320 2.61 50.93 7.83
N LEU A 321 2.39 51.28 9.10
CA LEU A 321 3.42 51.68 10.03
C LEU A 321 3.74 50.50 10.95
N GLN A 322 5.01 50.10 11.04
CA GLN A 322 5.48 49.03 11.92
C GLN A 322 6.54 49.59 12.88
N ILE A 323 6.19 49.77 14.15
CA ILE A 323 7.05 50.45 15.14
C ILE A 323 7.47 49.44 16.21
N PRO A 324 8.78 49.15 16.36
CA PRO A 324 9.25 48.34 17.47
C PRO A 324 9.09 49.12 18.78
N LEU A 325 8.57 48.46 19.82
CA LEU A 325 8.26 49.09 21.11
C LEU A 325 9.45 49.07 22.07
N ASP A 326 10.63 49.49 21.59
CA ASP A 326 11.88 49.47 22.34
C ASP A 326 12.71 50.76 22.14
N ARG A 327 13.99 50.73 22.51
CA ARG A 327 14.90 51.89 22.35
C ARG A 327 15.24 52.18 20.89
N THR A 328 15.00 51.24 19.97
CA THR A 328 15.34 51.34 18.54
C THR A 328 14.22 51.92 17.69
N TRP A 329 13.07 52.30 18.26
CA TRP A 329 11.94 52.87 17.51
C TRP A 329 12.33 54.05 16.60
N LYS A 330 13.29 54.89 17.00
CA LYS A 330 13.80 55.99 16.17
C LYS A 330 14.63 55.51 15.00
N ASP A 331 15.33 54.39 15.15
CA ASP A 331 16.16 53.79 14.10
C ASP A 331 15.31 53.08 13.04
N ALA A 332 14.07 52.71 13.36
CA ALA A 332 13.11 52.18 12.38
C ALA A 332 12.67 53.24 11.33
N PHE A 333 12.85 54.54 11.60
CA PHE A 333 12.55 55.63 10.67
C PHE A 333 13.77 56.12 9.87
N LYS A 334 14.90 55.41 9.95
CA LYS A 334 16.11 55.73 9.18
C LYS A 334 16.23 54.74 8.02
N PRO A 335 16.58 55.18 6.80
CA PRO A 335 16.96 54.27 5.73
C PRO A 335 18.18 53.45 6.17
N ARG A 336 18.03 52.13 6.21
CA ARG A 336 19.09 51.19 6.57
C ARG A 336 18.78 49.80 6.02
N ARG A 337 19.84 49.01 5.87
CA ARG A 337 19.72 47.56 5.71
C ARG A 337 18.99 46.97 6.91
N ARG A 338 18.09 46.03 6.62
CA ARG A 338 17.42 45.19 7.62
C ARG A 338 18.00 43.78 7.60
N HIS A 339 18.24 43.20 8.77
CA HIS A 339 18.75 41.83 8.90
C HIS A 339 17.60 40.81 8.97
N LEU A 340 17.84 39.56 8.53
CA LEU A 340 16.85 38.48 8.60
C LEU A 340 16.31 38.27 10.01
N VAL A 341 17.15 38.43 11.05
CA VAL A 341 16.73 38.32 12.45
C VAL A 341 15.65 39.33 12.84
N GLU A 342 15.61 40.50 12.20
CA GLU A 342 14.56 41.50 12.44
C GLU A 342 13.20 41.07 11.88
N ARG A 343 13.19 40.16 10.90
CA ARG A 343 11.97 39.57 10.34
C ARG A 343 11.32 38.54 11.25
N MET A 344 12.05 38.02 12.23
CA MET A 344 11.51 37.11 13.23
C MET A 344 10.34 37.72 14.02
N ALA A 345 10.33 39.05 14.16
CA ALA A 345 9.28 39.81 14.85
C ALA A 345 8.20 40.39 13.91
N GLU A 346 8.31 40.18 12.59
CA GLU A 346 7.26 40.60 11.65
C GLU A 346 5.96 39.85 11.94
N PRO A 347 4.78 40.47 11.68
CA PRO A 347 3.52 39.74 11.76
C PRO A 347 3.54 38.54 10.81
N VAL A 348 2.77 37.50 11.15
CA VAL A 348 2.55 36.39 10.20
C VAL A 348 1.85 36.95 8.98
N HIS A 349 2.43 36.71 7.81
CA HIS A 349 1.85 37.18 6.58
C HIS A 349 0.81 36.17 6.06
N ARG A 350 -0.46 36.53 6.26
CA ARG A 350 -1.64 35.74 5.91
C ARG A 350 -2.71 36.67 5.37
N GLN A 351 -3.83 36.11 4.92
CA GLN A 351 -5.00 36.93 4.60
C GLN A 351 -5.64 37.43 5.90
N ASN A 352 -5.07 38.48 6.48
CA ASN A 352 -5.56 39.13 7.71
C ASN A 352 -6.85 39.93 7.48
N ALA A 353 -7.13 40.29 6.23
CA ALA A 353 -8.37 40.92 5.83
C ALA A 353 -9.49 39.87 5.73
N ALA A 354 -10.22 39.71 6.83
CA ALA A 354 -11.56 39.12 6.95
C ALA A 354 -11.71 37.67 6.43
N ILE A 355 -12.20 36.77 7.30
CA ILE A 355 -12.74 35.46 6.91
C ILE A 355 -13.50 35.60 5.59
N ARG A 356 -13.08 34.88 4.56
CA ARG A 356 -13.70 35.02 3.23
C ARG A 356 -15.14 34.57 3.30
N LEU A 357 -16.05 35.43 2.84
CA LEU A 357 -17.48 35.14 2.86
C LEU A 357 -17.97 34.78 1.47
N SER A 358 -18.59 33.61 1.38
CA SER A 358 -19.45 33.28 0.25
C SER A 358 -20.79 33.99 0.44
N HIS A 359 -21.21 34.72 -0.59
CA HIS A 359 -22.53 35.33 -0.66
C HIS A 359 -23.45 34.44 -1.49
N SER A 360 -24.59 34.06 -0.92
CA SER A 360 -25.64 33.38 -1.66
C SER A 360 -26.95 34.13 -1.51
N ALA A 361 -27.66 34.33 -2.61
CA ALA A 361 -28.97 34.96 -2.60
C ALA A 361 -30.05 33.90 -2.85
N GLU A 362 -30.95 33.71 -1.90
CA GLU A 362 -32.19 32.99 -2.18
C GLU A 362 -33.29 34.00 -2.48
N THR A 363 -33.72 34.02 -3.73
CA THR A 363 -34.87 34.82 -4.11
C THR A 363 -36.17 34.07 -3.79
N LYS A 364 -36.81 34.39 -2.67
CA LYS A 364 -38.18 33.95 -2.39
C LYS A 364 -39.17 34.92 -3.02
N THR A 365 -39.59 34.60 -4.23
CA THR A 365 -40.69 35.33 -4.86
C THR A 365 -42.01 34.90 -4.24
N LYS A 366 -42.60 35.71 -3.36
CA LYS A 366 -44.01 35.54 -2.98
C LYS A 366 -44.87 36.18 -4.06
N SER A 367 -45.07 35.39 -5.09
CA SER A 367 -46.04 35.70 -6.12
C SER A 367 -47.42 35.37 -5.53
N GLU A 368 -48.30 36.35 -5.40
CA GLU A 368 -49.71 36.02 -5.36
C GLU A 368 -50.13 35.91 -6.82
N THR A 369 -50.04 34.69 -7.33
CA THR A 369 -50.56 34.37 -8.65
C THR A 369 -51.87 33.65 -8.46
N LYS A 370 -52.96 34.17 -9.05
CA LYS A 370 -54.05 33.28 -9.43
C LYS A 370 -53.56 32.42 -10.59
N VAL A 371 -53.03 31.25 -10.25
CA VAL A 371 -52.59 30.26 -11.22
C VAL A 371 -53.81 29.47 -11.67
N LYS A 372 -54.19 29.62 -12.94
CA LYS A 372 -54.99 28.60 -13.61
C LYS A 372 -54.01 27.67 -14.33
N ARG A 373 -53.65 26.56 -13.66
CA ARG A 373 -52.91 25.48 -14.31
C ARG A 373 -53.91 24.63 -15.07
N VAL A 374 -53.72 24.58 -16.38
CA VAL A 374 -54.36 23.56 -17.21
C VAL A 374 -53.22 22.67 -17.70
N THR A 375 -52.98 21.60 -16.95
CA THR A 375 -52.19 20.49 -17.48
C THR A 375 -53.11 19.72 -18.38
N LYS A 376 -52.85 19.83 -19.68
CA LYS A 376 -53.50 18.97 -20.66
C LYS A 376 -52.43 18.15 -21.34
N VAL A 377 -52.79 16.90 -21.61
CA VAL A 377 -52.06 16.10 -22.59
C VAL A 377 -52.18 16.85 -23.91
N VAL A 378 -51.07 17.33 -24.45
CA VAL A 378 -51.09 18.05 -25.75
C VAL A 378 -50.69 17.15 -26.90
N ALA A 379 -49.93 16.10 -26.61
CA ALA A 379 -49.62 15.06 -27.55
C ALA A 379 -49.35 13.77 -26.78
N GLN A 380 -49.91 12.69 -27.28
CA GLN A 380 -49.45 11.35 -27.00
C GLN A 380 -48.89 10.83 -28.31
N SER A 381 -47.64 10.39 -28.28
CA SER A 381 -47.01 9.76 -29.43
C SER A 381 -46.61 8.35 -29.03
N SER A 382 -47.14 7.37 -29.76
CA SER A 382 -46.64 6.00 -29.72
C SER A 382 -45.37 5.95 -30.56
N GLN A 383 -44.29 5.46 -29.98
CA GLN A 383 -43.02 5.25 -30.66
C GLN A 383 -42.54 3.83 -30.40
N ARG A 384 -41.87 3.24 -31.39
CA ARG A 384 -41.22 1.96 -31.25
C ARG A 384 -39.78 2.17 -30.84
N ILE A 385 -39.38 1.56 -29.73
CA ILE A 385 -37.99 1.50 -29.28
C ILE A 385 -37.41 0.19 -29.81
N VAL A 386 -36.35 0.26 -30.60
CA VAL A 386 -35.57 -0.93 -30.96
C VAL A 386 -34.66 -1.23 -29.77
N LEU A 387 -34.80 -2.43 -29.21
CA LEU A 387 -33.99 -2.91 -28.09
C LEU A 387 -32.73 -3.62 -28.60
N GLU A 388 -32.88 -4.41 -29.66
CA GLU A 388 -31.81 -5.09 -30.38
C GLU A 388 -32.20 -5.22 -31.86
N ASP A 389 -31.24 -5.10 -32.77
CA ASP A 389 -31.38 -5.30 -34.20
C ASP A 389 -30.34 -6.28 -34.75
N ASP A 390 -30.34 -6.47 -36.08
CA ASP A 390 -29.49 -7.44 -36.78
C ASP A 390 -29.64 -8.88 -36.20
N ILE A 391 -30.87 -9.28 -35.89
CA ILE A 391 -31.20 -10.58 -35.29
C ILE A 391 -31.73 -11.57 -36.32
N ILE A 392 -31.19 -12.78 -36.28
CA ILE A 392 -31.76 -13.99 -36.86
C ILE A 392 -32.44 -14.81 -35.75
N PHE A 393 -33.75 -15.01 -35.87
CA PHE A 393 -34.53 -15.78 -34.91
C PHE A 393 -34.53 -17.28 -35.23
N VAL A 394 -34.33 -18.09 -34.19
CA VAL A 394 -34.38 -19.56 -34.23
C VAL A 394 -35.39 -20.07 -33.21
N ASN A 395 -36.34 -20.90 -33.65
CA ASN A 395 -37.33 -21.56 -32.79
C ASN A 395 -37.81 -22.88 -33.40
N ASN A 396 -37.42 -24.02 -32.82
CA ASN A 396 -37.90 -25.33 -33.26
C ASN A 396 -39.21 -25.81 -32.58
N GLY A 397 -39.80 -24.96 -31.75
CA GLY A 397 -41.01 -25.25 -30.99
C GLY A 397 -42.25 -24.55 -31.54
N ALA A 398 -43.32 -24.60 -30.76
CA ALA A 398 -44.53 -23.82 -31.04
C ALA A 398 -44.27 -22.31 -30.89
N PRO A 399 -45.15 -21.44 -31.44
CA PRO A 399 -45.08 -20.00 -31.19
C PRO A 399 -45.13 -19.68 -29.69
N VAL A 400 -44.25 -18.78 -29.24
CA VAL A 400 -44.04 -18.48 -27.81
C VAL A 400 -44.75 -17.21 -27.32
N GLY A 401 -45.57 -16.59 -28.17
CA GLY A 401 -46.42 -15.44 -27.81
C GLY A 401 -45.68 -14.10 -27.65
N ASN A 402 -44.36 -14.07 -27.85
CA ASN A 402 -43.53 -12.85 -27.83
C ASN A 402 -43.24 -12.30 -29.25
N GLY A 403 -43.98 -12.77 -30.26
CA GLY A 403 -43.78 -12.44 -31.68
C GLY A 403 -43.10 -13.55 -32.48
N ILE A 404 -42.27 -14.38 -31.84
CA ILE A 404 -41.54 -15.48 -32.50
C ILE A 404 -42.51 -16.62 -32.84
N GLN A 405 -42.61 -16.95 -34.13
CA GLN A 405 -43.43 -18.05 -34.66
C GLN A 405 -42.70 -19.40 -34.60
N ALA A 406 -43.35 -20.47 -35.05
CA ALA A 406 -42.69 -21.77 -35.22
C ALA A 406 -41.74 -21.72 -36.42
N GLY A 407 -40.52 -22.22 -36.25
CA GLY A 407 -39.49 -22.18 -37.28
C GLY A 407 -39.61 -23.30 -38.32
N ASN A 408 -38.99 -23.09 -39.48
CA ASN A 408 -38.95 -24.06 -40.58
C ASN A 408 -37.72 -23.82 -41.46
N ASP A 409 -36.75 -24.73 -41.49
CA ASP A 409 -35.50 -24.47 -42.26
C ASP A 409 -35.68 -24.40 -43.78
N ALA A 410 -36.71 -25.03 -44.35
CA ALA A 410 -36.92 -25.04 -45.79
C ALA A 410 -37.53 -23.72 -46.32
N THR A 411 -38.24 -22.98 -45.45
CA THR A 411 -39.00 -21.77 -45.84
C THR A 411 -38.79 -20.57 -44.92
N GLY A 412 -38.12 -20.76 -43.79
CA GLY A 412 -37.73 -19.74 -42.84
C GLY A 412 -36.66 -18.84 -43.44
N ASN A 413 -36.70 -17.58 -43.04
CA ASN A 413 -35.76 -16.54 -43.48
C ASN A 413 -35.07 -15.84 -42.30
N GLY A 414 -35.25 -16.36 -41.09
CA GLY A 414 -34.65 -15.81 -39.88
C GLY A 414 -35.38 -14.61 -39.26
N THR A 415 -36.51 -14.18 -39.81
CA THR A 415 -37.36 -13.17 -39.17
C THR A 415 -38.18 -13.78 -38.03
N ALA A 416 -38.71 -12.96 -37.12
CA ALA A 416 -39.57 -13.42 -36.04
C ALA A 416 -40.83 -14.13 -36.55
N GLU A 417 -41.35 -13.68 -37.70
CA GLU A 417 -42.54 -14.23 -38.36
C GLU A 417 -42.26 -15.53 -39.13
N ALA A 418 -41.01 -15.76 -39.55
CA ALA A 418 -40.55 -16.97 -40.23
C ALA A 418 -39.13 -17.38 -39.75
N PRO A 419 -39.00 -17.81 -38.47
CA PRO A 419 -37.71 -18.14 -37.89
C PRO A 419 -37.15 -19.44 -38.46
N MET A 420 -35.85 -19.68 -38.25
CA MET A 420 -35.24 -20.97 -38.58
C MET A 420 -35.60 -22.03 -37.52
N SER A 421 -35.62 -23.31 -37.89
CA SER A 421 -35.83 -24.42 -36.94
C SER A 421 -34.53 -25.00 -36.38
N THR A 422 -33.37 -24.69 -36.96
CA THR A 422 -32.06 -25.11 -36.44
C THR A 422 -31.17 -23.90 -36.13
N VAL A 423 -30.31 -24.04 -35.12
CA VAL A 423 -29.33 -23.03 -34.73
C VAL A 423 -28.30 -22.84 -35.84
N GLN A 424 -27.85 -23.92 -36.49
CA GLN A 424 -26.93 -23.85 -37.63
C GLN A 424 -27.52 -23.06 -38.80
N ALA A 425 -28.80 -23.27 -39.14
CA ALA A 425 -29.41 -22.53 -40.24
C ALA A 425 -29.56 -21.03 -39.91
N GLY A 426 -29.82 -20.69 -38.64
CA GLY A 426 -29.74 -19.31 -38.16
C GLY A 426 -28.33 -18.73 -38.26
N ALA A 427 -27.31 -19.49 -37.84
CA ALA A 427 -25.90 -19.10 -37.91
C ALA A 427 -25.45 -18.86 -39.35
N ASN A 428 -25.88 -19.67 -40.32
CA ASN A 428 -25.54 -19.50 -41.74
C ASN A 428 -26.01 -18.14 -42.28
N ILE A 429 -27.22 -17.72 -41.94
CA ILE A 429 -27.76 -16.42 -42.35
C ILE A 429 -27.00 -15.29 -41.64
N ALA A 430 -26.75 -15.42 -40.34
CA ALA A 430 -26.02 -14.41 -39.57
C ALA A 430 -24.59 -14.20 -40.11
N GLN A 431 -23.86 -15.28 -40.41
CA GLN A 431 -22.52 -15.22 -41.03
C GLN A 431 -22.54 -14.52 -42.38
N GLY A 432 -23.50 -14.88 -43.25
CA GLY A 432 -23.65 -14.26 -44.57
C GLY A 432 -23.93 -12.76 -44.47
N ASN A 433 -24.82 -12.36 -43.55
CA ASN A 433 -25.14 -10.96 -43.33
C ASN A 433 -23.98 -10.19 -42.68
N SER A 434 -23.25 -10.83 -41.78
CA SER A 434 -22.07 -10.25 -41.15
C SER A 434 -21.01 -9.88 -42.19
N ASN A 435 -20.67 -10.82 -43.08
CA ASN A 435 -19.75 -10.54 -44.18
C ASN A 435 -20.25 -9.49 -45.16
N GLY A 436 -21.55 -9.49 -45.46
CA GLY A 436 -22.14 -8.50 -46.36
C GLY A 436 -22.19 -7.08 -45.79
N SER A 437 -22.21 -6.93 -44.46
CA SER A 437 -22.41 -5.64 -43.79
C SER A 437 -21.21 -5.15 -42.98
N GLY A 438 -20.22 -6.01 -42.69
CA GLY A 438 -19.11 -5.73 -41.78
C GLY A 438 -19.50 -5.60 -40.31
N ARG A 439 -20.72 -6.03 -39.92
CA ARG A 439 -21.26 -5.94 -38.55
C ARG A 439 -21.41 -7.34 -37.94
N VAL A 440 -21.41 -7.44 -36.61
CA VAL A 440 -21.76 -8.70 -35.92
C VAL A 440 -23.27 -8.89 -36.00
N TRP A 441 -23.72 -10.07 -36.43
CA TRP A 441 -25.14 -10.42 -36.43
C TRP A 441 -25.49 -11.35 -35.28
N ASN A 442 -26.66 -11.12 -34.69
CA ASN A 442 -27.16 -11.87 -33.56
C ASN A 442 -27.96 -13.08 -34.02
N VAL A 443 -27.81 -14.21 -33.34
CA VAL A 443 -28.71 -15.37 -33.46
C VAL A 443 -29.48 -15.49 -32.16
N TYR A 444 -30.75 -15.08 -32.16
CA TYR A 444 -31.61 -15.24 -30.98
C TYR A 444 -32.29 -16.61 -31.01
N THR A 445 -31.91 -17.50 -30.10
CA THR A 445 -32.48 -18.85 -30.01
C THR A 445 -33.50 -18.95 -28.89
N GLN A 446 -34.71 -19.40 -29.24
CA GLN A 446 -35.78 -19.67 -28.28
C GLN A 446 -35.59 -21.06 -27.66
N GLY A 447 -35.58 -21.13 -26.34
CA GLY A 447 -35.55 -22.40 -25.61
C GLY A 447 -36.89 -23.14 -25.70
N THR A 448 -36.81 -24.44 -25.97
CA THR A 448 -37.97 -25.34 -26.16
C THR A 448 -37.78 -26.62 -25.34
N ALA A 449 -38.85 -27.36 -25.11
CA ALA A 449 -38.79 -28.62 -24.34
C ALA A 449 -37.98 -29.71 -25.05
N GLY A 450 -37.93 -29.69 -26.39
CA GLY A 450 -37.16 -30.66 -27.18
C GLY A 450 -35.65 -30.38 -27.19
N GLY A 451 -35.25 -29.12 -26.95
CA GLY A 451 -33.87 -28.70 -27.20
C GLY A 451 -33.50 -28.75 -28.68
N TYR A 452 -32.23 -28.56 -28.98
CA TYR A 452 -31.65 -28.60 -30.32
C TYR A 452 -30.60 -29.71 -30.34
N THR A 453 -30.65 -30.63 -31.31
CA THR A 453 -29.67 -31.72 -31.43
C THR A 453 -28.90 -31.52 -32.73
N GLU A 454 -27.82 -30.76 -32.65
CA GLU A 454 -27.01 -30.32 -33.79
C GLU A 454 -25.67 -29.79 -33.30
N ASP A 455 -24.66 -29.84 -34.17
CA ASP A 455 -23.44 -29.06 -34.03
C ASP A 455 -23.56 -27.77 -34.86
N VAL A 456 -22.99 -26.67 -34.36
CA VAL A 456 -23.07 -25.35 -34.96
C VAL A 456 -21.66 -24.86 -35.32
N THR A 457 -21.39 -24.68 -36.61
CA THR A 457 -20.12 -24.18 -37.14
C THR A 457 -20.25 -22.75 -37.66
N THR A 458 -19.31 -21.89 -37.25
CA THR A 458 -19.14 -20.52 -37.73
C THR A 458 -17.71 -20.26 -38.20
N ASN A 459 -17.49 -20.21 -39.52
CA ASN A 459 -16.16 -20.10 -40.12
C ASN A 459 -16.09 -19.11 -41.29
N VAL A 460 -17.13 -18.28 -41.46
CA VAL A 460 -17.17 -17.32 -42.57
C VAL A 460 -17.36 -15.89 -42.09
N GLY A 461 -18.13 -15.63 -41.04
CA GLY A 461 -18.43 -14.27 -40.55
C GLY A 461 -18.73 -14.22 -39.05
N SER A 462 -18.75 -13.01 -38.48
CA SER A 462 -18.93 -12.80 -37.04
C SER A 462 -20.36 -13.07 -36.57
N VAL A 463 -20.50 -13.82 -35.48
CA VAL A 463 -21.82 -14.21 -34.93
C VAL A 463 -21.86 -14.04 -33.42
N ASN A 464 -22.98 -13.53 -32.91
CA ASN A 464 -23.29 -13.48 -31.50
C ASN A 464 -24.56 -14.29 -31.18
N PHE A 465 -24.42 -15.39 -30.45
CA PHE A 465 -25.54 -16.25 -30.05
C PHE A 465 -26.18 -15.73 -28.75
N ILE A 466 -27.48 -15.47 -28.77
CA ILE A 466 -28.25 -15.01 -27.62
C ILE A 466 -29.39 -16.00 -27.36
N GLY A 467 -29.29 -16.77 -26.28
CA GLY A 467 -30.33 -17.69 -25.86
C GLY A 467 -31.41 -16.98 -25.07
N SER A 468 -32.66 -17.47 -25.14
CA SER A 468 -33.79 -16.92 -24.36
C SER A 468 -33.65 -17.02 -22.83
N GLY A 469 -32.61 -17.69 -22.34
CA GLY A 469 -32.19 -17.66 -20.93
C GLY A 469 -31.49 -16.35 -20.53
N GLN A 470 -30.95 -15.61 -21.50
CA GLN A 470 -30.40 -14.27 -21.32
C GLN A 470 -31.51 -13.24 -21.55
N ALA A 471 -31.80 -12.44 -20.52
CA ALA A 471 -32.84 -11.42 -20.60
C ALA A 471 -32.29 -10.12 -21.21
N ILE A 472 -32.95 -9.61 -22.25
CA ILE A 472 -32.74 -8.29 -22.83
C ILE A 472 -33.66 -7.31 -22.10
N THR A 473 -33.09 -6.40 -21.32
CA THR A 473 -33.86 -5.50 -20.45
C THR A 473 -34.16 -4.18 -21.16
N ALA A 474 -35.44 -3.85 -21.28
CA ALA A 474 -35.90 -2.61 -21.87
C ALA A 474 -35.80 -1.42 -20.88
N PRO A 475 -35.76 -0.16 -21.35
CA PRO A 475 -35.73 1.03 -20.48
C PRO A 475 -36.90 1.15 -19.48
N SER A 476 -38.01 0.45 -19.74
CA SER A 476 -39.15 0.34 -18.84
C SER A 476 -38.98 -0.65 -17.69
N GLY A 477 -37.85 -1.38 -17.63
CA GLY A 477 -37.57 -2.46 -16.68
C GLY A 477 -38.19 -3.82 -17.07
N LYS A 478 -39.02 -3.85 -18.12
CA LYS A 478 -39.55 -5.09 -18.72
C LYS A 478 -38.45 -5.83 -19.49
N ARG A 479 -38.62 -7.13 -19.72
CA ARG A 479 -37.60 -7.99 -20.29
C ARG A 479 -38.11 -8.74 -21.53
N PHE A 480 -37.30 -8.82 -22.57
CA PHE A 480 -37.45 -9.77 -23.68
C PHE A 480 -36.53 -10.95 -23.41
N GLY A 481 -37.05 -12.17 -23.46
CA GLY A 481 -36.30 -13.32 -22.97
C GLY A 481 -36.28 -13.37 -21.44
N SER A 482 -36.62 -14.55 -20.94
CA SER A 482 -36.51 -15.03 -19.54
C SER A 482 -37.12 -16.44 -19.44
N GLY A 483 -37.20 -17.14 -20.57
CA GLY A 483 -37.77 -18.48 -20.68
C GLY A 483 -36.69 -19.52 -20.39
N PRO A 484 -36.96 -20.81 -20.63
CA PRO A 484 -35.91 -21.84 -20.56
C PRO A 484 -34.71 -21.42 -21.43
N ALA A 485 -33.50 -21.64 -20.95
CA ALA A 485 -32.31 -21.52 -21.78
C ALA A 485 -32.40 -22.53 -22.94
N PRO A 486 -32.01 -22.17 -24.18
CA PRO A 486 -31.90 -23.15 -25.25
C PRO A 486 -30.94 -24.26 -24.85
N ARG A 487 -31.44 -25.49 -24.79
CA ARG A 487 -30.63 -26.67 -24.56
C ARG A 487 -30.12 -27.18 -25.89
N VAL A 488 -28.81 -27.16 -26.11
CA VAL A 488 -28.16 -27.68 -27.32
C VAL A 488 -27.42 -28.96 -26.95
N GLN A 489 -27.82 -30.06 -27.58
CA GLN A 489 -27.16 -31.35 -27.54
C GLN A 489 -26.20 -31.48 -28.72
N GLY A 490 -25.03 -30.86 -28.59
CA GLY A 490 -23.99 -30.76 -29.60
C GLY A 490 -23.01 -29.65 -29.25
N ALA A 491 -22.15 -29.28 -30.20
CA ALA A 491 -21.04 -28.37 -30.03
C ALA A 491 -21.24 -27.04 -30.75
N PHE A 492 -20.44 -26.04 -30.38
CA PHE A 492 -20.22 -24.86 -31.21
C PHE A 492 -18.75 -24.77 -31.63
N TRP A 493 -18.52 -24.66 -32.93
CA TRP A 493 -17.19 -24.53 -33.53
C TRP A 493 -17.05 -23.17 -34.22
N ALA A 494 -16.04 -22.40 -33.85
CA ALA A 494 -15.69 -21.16 -34.50
C ALA A 494 -14.23 -21.16 -34.95
N GLU A 495 -13.96 -20.70 -36.17
CA GLU A 495 -12.60 -20.72 -36.72
C GLU A 495 -12.36 -19.57 -37.70
N ASP A 496 -11.22 -18.89 -37.57
CA ASP A 496 -10.75 -17.84 -38.48
C ASP A 496 -11.78 -16.73 -38.77
N ILE A 497 -12.51 -16.29 -37.74
CA ILE A 497 -13.49 -15.19 -37.84
C ILE A 497 -13.18 -14.05 -36.86
N PRO A 498 -13.62 -12.81 -37.13
CA PRO A 498 -13.30 -11.67 -36.26
C PRO A 498 -13.95 -11.74 -34.87
N PHE A 499 -15.15 -12.31 -34.74
CA PHE A 499 -15.88 -12.32 -33.46
C PHE A 499 -16.79 -13.56 -33.32
N PHE A 500 -16.76 -14.16 -32.13
CA PHE A 500 -17.71 -15.19 -31.69
C PHE A 500 -18.23 -14.89 -30.28
N GLY A 501 -19.54 -14.72 -30.14
CA GLY A 501 -20.19 -14.48 -28.86
C GLY A 501 -21.23 -15.54 -28.53
N MET A 502 -21.39 -15.90 -27.25
CA MET A 502 -22.49 -16.74 -26.77
C MET A 502 -22.95 -16.37 -25.36
N ALA A 503 -24.26 -16.17 -25.21
CA ALA A 503 -24.88 -15.94 -23.91
C ALA A 503 -26.22 -16.67 -23.69
N GLY A 504 -26.41 -17.21 -22.48
CA GLY A 504 -27.71 -17.74 -22.03
C GLY A 504 -28.11 -19.11 -22.58
N TYR A 505 -27.14 -19.96 -22.95
CA TYR A 505 -27.35 -21.33 -23.44
C TYR A 505 -27.13 -22.38 -22.35
N HIS A 506 -27.74 -23.55 -22.54
CA HIS A 506 -27.35 -24.80 -21.88
C HIS A 506 -26.79 -25.74 -22.94
N VAL A 507 -25.47 -25.97 -22.93
CA VAL A 507 -24.80 -26.91 -23.83
C VAL A 507 -24.55 -28.23 -23.09
N ASP A 508 -24.98 -29.34 -23.69
CA ASP A 508 -24.88 -30.69 -23.14
C ASP A 508 -24.33 -31.64 -24.21
N GLN A 509 -23.06 -32.01 -24.14
CA GLN A 509 -22.38 -32.67 -25.26
C GLN A 509 -21.64 -33.91 -24.80
N SER A 510 -21.98 -35.07 -25.36
CA SER A 510 -21.35 -36.34 -24.95
C SER A 510 -19.97 -36.61 -25.60
N VAL A 511 -19.58 -35.86 -26.64
CA VAL A 511 -18.30 -36.06 -27.36
C VAL A 511 -17.72 -34.72 -27.80
N GLY A 512 -16.54 -34.33 -27.32
CA GLY A 512 -15.83 -33.10 -27.70
C GLY A 512 -16.03 -31.92 -26.73
N SER A 513 -15.59 -30.75 -27.18
CA SER A 513 -15.73 -29.48 -26.44
C SER A 513 -17.06 -28.80 -26.71
N GLY A 514 -17.69 -28.28 -25.65
CA GLY A 514 -18.95 -27.50 -25.71
C GLY A 514 -18.86 -26.33 -26.68
N ILE A 515 -17.79 -25.55 -26.53
CA ILE A 515 -17.39 -24.50 -27.46
C ILE A 515 -15.92 -24.72 -27.80
N ARG A 516 -15.59 -24.65 -29.09
CA ARG A 516 -14.23 -24.63 -29.60
C ARG A 516 -14.06 -23.45 -30.56
N ALA A 517 -13.25 -22.47 -30.16
CA ALA A 517 -12.93 -21.29 -30.95
C ALA A 517 -11.43 -21.25 -31.26
N ILE A 518 -11.04 -21.30 -32.54
CA ILE A 518 -9.64 -21.29 -32.99
C ILE A 518 -9.39 -20.06 -33.85
N ASN A 519 -8.33 -19.29 -33.55
CA ASN A 519 -7.97 -18.09 -34.31
C ASN A 519 -9.14 -17.10 -34.49
N VAL A 520 -9.97 -16.98 -33.46
CA VAL A 520 -11.05 -15.99 -33.41
C VAL A 520 -10.53 -14.77 -32.67
N SER A 521 -10.52 -13.61 -33.33
CA SER A 521 -9.90 -12.40 -32.77
C SER A 521 -10.53 -11.96 -31.45
N GLU A 522 -11.84 -12.10 -31.31
CA GLU A 522 -12.58 -11.78 -30.08
C GLU A 522 -13.63 -12.85 -29.75
N VAL A 523 -13.53 -13.43 -28.56
CA VAL A 523 -14.43 -14.47 -28.04
C VAL A 523 -15.11 -14.01 -26.75
N GLU A 524 -16.44 -13.97 -26.73
CA GLU A 524 -17.23 -13.64 -25.54
C GLU A 524 -18.17 -14.77 -25.13
N ILE A 525 -17.84 -15.51 -24.07
CA ILE A 525 -18.68 -16.60 -23.54
C ILE A 525 -19.20 -16.23 -22.16
N ARG A 526 -20.50 -15.94 -22.05
CA ARG A 526 -21.08 -15.46 -20.78
C ARG A 526 -22.38 -16.11 -20.36
N SER A 527 -22.55 -16.35 -19.06
CA SER A 527 -23.84 -16.78 -18.50
C SER A 527 -24.42 -18.05 -19.12
N ASN A 528 -23.55 -18.97 -19.56
CA ASN A 528 -23.93 -20.26 -20.11
C ASN A 528 -23.82 -21.37 -19.05
N ARG A 529 -24.48 -22.50 -19.31
CA ARG A 529 -24.36 -23.73 -18.54
C ARG A 529 -23.80 -24.84 -19.43
N PHE A 530 -22.74 -25.49 -18.99
CA PHE A 530 -22.12 -26.64 -19.66
C PHE A 530 -22.26 -27.89 -18.79
N THR A 531 -22.71 -29.00 -19.38
CA THR A 531 -22.84 -30.29 -18.71
C THR A 531 -22.23 -31.42 -19.53
N ASN A 532 -21.50 -32.33 -18.85
CA ASN A 532 -21.03 -33.62 -19.37
C ASN A 532 -20.15 -33.56 -20.64
N THR A 533 -19.35 -32.51 -20.83
CA THR A 533 -18.49 -32.39 -22.01
C THR A 533 -17.33 -33.38 -21.96
N SER A 534 -17.12 -34.17 -23.02
CA SER A 534 -16.05 -35.20 -23.04
C SER A 534 -14.63 -34.64 -23.31
N ASN A 535 -14.50 -33.32 -23.38
CA ASN A 535 -13.25 -32.59 -23.44
C ASN A 535 -13.47 -31.26 -22.67
N ALA A 536 -12.78 -30.19 -23.05
CA ALA A 536 -12.96 -28.89 -22.42
C ALA A 536 -14.37 -28.32 -22.67
N SER A 537 -15.06 -27.81 -21.65
CA SER A 537 -16.40 -27.24 -21.88
C SER A 537 -16.34 -25.98 -22.76
N VAL A 538 -15.32 -25.14 -22.55
CA VAL A 538 -14.96 -24.03 -23.45
C VAL A 538 -13.48 -24.14 -23.75
N TRP A 539 -13.12 -24.17 -25.04
CA TRP A 539 -11.75 -24.11 -25.52
C TRP A 539 -11.57 -22.96 -26.50
N VAL A 540 -10.69 -22.02 -26.16
CA VAL A 540 -10.26 -20.94 -27.05
C VAL A 540 -8.79 -21.09 -27.36
N ALA A 541 -8.40 -21.04 -28.63
CA ALA A 541 -7.02 -21.24 -29.08
C ALA A 541 -6.58 -20.13 -30.04
N ALA A 542 -5.34 -19.67 -29.90
CA ALA A 542 -4.60 -18.93 -30.90
C ALA A 542 -3.42 -19.79 -31.37
N ASN A 543 -3.30 -20.03 -32.68
CA ASN A 543 -2.26 -20.87 -33.28
C ASN A 543 -1.53 -20.10 -34.40
N GLY A 544 -0.33 -20.53 -34.76
CA GLY A 544 0.47 -19.92 -35.83
C GLY A 544 0.87 -18.48 -35.52
N THR A 545 0.19 -17.52 -36.16
CA THR A 545 0.39 -16.07 -35.96
C THR A 545 -0.90 -15.38 -35.49
N GLY A 546 -1.86 -16.17 -35.01
CA GLY A 546 -3.15 -15.67 -34.57
C GLY A 546 -3.03 -14.77 -33.33
N GLU A 547 -3.88 -13.75 -33.29
CA GLU A 547 -4.10 -12.92 -32.09
C GLU A 547 -5.56 -13.13 -31.65
N SER A 548 -5.75 -13.54 -30.40
CA SER A 548 -7.09 -13.81 -29.85
C SER A 548 -7.26 -13.14 -28.48
N THR A 549 -8.44 -12.57 -28.27
CA THR A 549 -8.91 -12.10 -26.96
C THR A 549 -10.10 -12.95 -26.52
N ALA A 550 -10.14 -13.36 -25.25
CA ALA A 550 -11.16 -14.25 -24.72
C ALA A 550 -11.72 -13.77 -23.38
N LEU A 551 -13.05 -13.60 -23.31
CA LEU A 551 -13.79 -13.38 -22.08
C LEU A 551 -14.67 -14.60 -21.77
N ILE A 552 -14.37 -15.31 -20.69
CA ILE A 552 -15.17 -16.44 -20.19
C ILE A 552 -15.74 -16.05 -18.83
N ALA A 553 -16.99 -15.58 -18.80
CA ALA A 553 -17.56 -14.90 -17.63
C ALA A 553 -18.90 -15.47 -17.13
N ASN A 554 -19.05 -15.63 -15.82
CA ASN A 554 -20.33 -15.98 -15.18
C ASN A 554 -20.96 -17.29 -15.70
N ASN A 555 -20.15 -18.23 -16.19
CA ASN A 555 -20.62 -19.52 -16.68
C ASN A 555 -20.70 -20.55 -15.53
N ARG A 556 -21.51 -21.58 -15.73
CA ARG A 556 -21.59 -22.74 -14.84
C ARG A 556 -21.13 -23.99 -15.58
N PHE A 557 -20.10 -24.63 -15.06
CA PHE A 557 -19.52 -25.85 -15.62
C PHE A 557 -19.77 -27.02 -14.67
N SER A 558 -20.16 -28.17 -15.22
CA SER A 558 -20.22 -29.41 -14.44
C SER A 558 -19.89 -30.65 -15.26
N GLY A 559 -18.92 -31.42 -14.78
CA GLY A 559 -18.53 -32.70 -15.38
C GLY A 559 -17.80 -32.56 -16.71
N ALA A 560 -16.86 -31.62 -16.83
CA ALA A 560 -15.94 -31.57 -17.97
C ALA A 560 -14.86 -32.64 -17.84
N GLU A 561 -14.68 -33.50 -18.84
CA GLU A 561 -13.68 -34.59 -18.76
C GLU A 561 -12.23 -34.10 -18.83
N PHE A 562 -11.98 -32.89 -19.33
CA PHE A 562 -10.64 -32.26 -19.37
C PHE A 562 -10.62 -30.94 -18.58
N HIS A 563 -10.77 -29.78 -19.22
CA HIS A 563 -10.82 -28.47 -18.54
C HIS A 563 -12.21 -27.84 -18.58
N ALA A 564 -12.68 -27.21 -17.51
CA ALA A 564 -13.94 -26.44 -17.62
C ALA A 564 -13.77 -25.24 -18.57
N ALA A 565 -12.71 -24.44 -18.38
CA ALA A 565 -12.32 -23.36 -19.29
C ALA A 565 -10.86 -23.53 -19.69
N LEU A 566 -10.60 -23.65 -20.99
CA LEU A 566 -9.26 -23.85 -21.56
C LEU A 566 -8.95 -22.71 -22.53
N VAL A 567 -7.83 -22.03 -22.31
CA VAL A 567 -7.26 -21.06 -23.25
C VAL A 567 -5.84 -21.49 -23.63
N THR A 568 -5.55 -21.50 -24.93
CA THR A 568 -4.26 -21.96 -25.45
C THR A 568 -3.63 -20.97 -26.43
N SER A 569 -2.32 -20.78 -26.36
CA SER A 569 -1.51 -20.02 -27.32
C SER A 569 -0.40 -20.93 -27.82
N ASN A 570 -0.28 -21.14 -29.13
CA ASN A 570 0.71 -22.05 -29.72
C ASN A 570 1.44 -21.39 -30.90
N ASP A 571 2.64 -21.87 -31.21
CA ASP A 571 3.53 -21.26 -32.19
C ASP A 571 3.79 -19.77 -31.84
N THR A 572 3.99 -18.89 -32.82
CA THR A 572 4.20 -17.45 -32.60
C THR A 572 2.92 -16.65 -32.27
N ALA A 573 1.87 -17.29 -31.75
CA ALA A 573 0.57 -16.68 -31.49
C ALA A 573 0.54 -15.82 -30.22
N SER A 574 -0.50 -14.98 -30.10
CA SER A 574 -0.78 -14.18 -28.91
C SER A 574 -2.20 -14.38 -28.38
N MET A 575 -2.32 -14.55 -27.06
CA MET A 575 -3.60 -14.76 -26.37
C MET A 575 -3.73 -13.81 -25.17
N GLU A 576 -4.83 -13.07 -25.11
CA GLU A 576 -5.27 -12.39 -23.88
C GLU A 576 -6.58 -12.98 -23.39
N ALA A 577 -6.57 -13.59 -22.21
CA ALA A 577 -7.73 -14.30 -21.67
C ALA A 577 -8.13 -13.78 -20.29
N THR A 578 -9.42 -13.52 -20.10
CA THR A 578 -10.05 -13.24 -18.80
C THR A 578 -11.10 -14.30 -18.49
N VAL A 579 -10.87 -15.06 -17.41
CA VAL A 579 -11.78 -16.09 -16.90
C VAL A 579 -12.32 -15.62 -15.55
N VAL A 580 -13.57 -15.17 -15.50
CA VAL A 580 -14.10 -14.41 -14.35
C VAL A 580 -15.46 -14.88 -13.83
N ASN A 581 -15.59 -14.97 -12.51
CA ASN A 581 -16.85 -15.27 -11.81
C ASN A 581 -17.55 -16.57 -12.26
N ASN A 582 -16.77 -17.56 -12.71
CA ASN A 582 -17.33 -18.85 -13.12
C ASN A 582 -17.54 -19.77 -11.92
N ILE A 583 -18.53 -20.65 -12.03
CA ILE A 583 -18.78 -21.74 -11.07
C ILE A 583 -18.43 -23.06 -11.74
N ILE A 584 -17.38 -23.71 -11.27
CA ILE A 584 -16.87 -24.97 -11.80
C ILE A 584 -17.06 -26.06 -10.74
N THR A 585 -17.75 -27.14 -11.09
CA THR A 585 -18.01 -28.27 -10.18
C THR A 585 -17.69 -29.61 -10.82
N GLY A 586 -16.76 -30.36 -10.25
CA GLY A 586 -16.29 -31.61 -10.83
C GLY A 586 -15.47 -31.42 -12.10
N GLY A 587 -15.16 -32.53 -12.77
CA GLY A 587 -14.31 -32.57 -13.96
C GLY A 587 -12.85 -32.85 -13.61
N GLU A 588 -11.96 -32.92 -14.60
CA GLU A 588 -10.54 -33.19 -14.37
C GLU A 588 -9.81 -31.93 -13.89
N ASN A 589 -9.82 -30.85 -14.68
CA ASN A 589 -9.20 -29.57 -14.39
C ASN A 589 -10.22 -28.41 -14.42
N GLY A 590 -10.00 -27.38 -13.61
CA GLY A 590 -10.88 -26.20 -13.57
C GLY A 590 -10.59 -25.22 -14.71
N ILE A 591 -9.60 -24.36 -14.52
CA ILE A 591 -9.15 -23.37 -15.51
C ILE A 591 -7.78 -23.81 -16.03
N GLY A 592 -7.61 -23.89 -17.35
CA GLY A 592 -6.34 -24.15 -18.00
C GLY A 592 -5.91 -22.97 -18.86
N ALA A 593 -4.68 -22.49 -18.65
CA ALA A 593 -4.02 -21.53 -19.51
C ALA A 593 -2.67 -22.12 -19.95
N LEU A 594 -2.56 -22.43 -21.24
CA LEU A 594 -1.44 -23.21 -21.79
C LEU A 594 -0.79 -22.43 -22.94
N ALA A 595 0.52 -22.16 -22.83
CA ALA A 595 1.28 -21.46 -23.86
C ALA A 595 2.48 -22.32 -24.30
N PHE A 596 2.69 -22.45 -25.62
CA PHE A 596 3.75 -23.27 -26.22
C PHE A 596 4.42 -22.61 -27.44
N ASP A 597 5.65 -23.03 -27.76
CA ASP A 597 6.36 -22.80 -29.04
C ASP A 597 6.54 -21.34 -29.48
N ASP A 598 7.24 -20.51 -28.70
CA ASP A 598 7.47 -19.06 -28.94
C ASP A 598 6.22 -18.18 -28.84
N SER A 599 5.12 -18.69 -28.25
CA SER A 599 3.89 -17.91 -28.08
C SER A 599 3.98 -16.86 -26.96
N THR A 600 2.98 -15.99 -26.91
CA THR A 600 2.74 -15.09 -25.78
C THR A 600 1.34 -15.31 -25.22
N MET A 601 1.21 -15.27 -23.89
CA MET A 601 -0.09 -15.33 -23.22
C MET A 601 -0.17 -14.38 -22.03
N ARG A 602 -1.27 -13.62 -21.96
CA ARG A 602 -1.72 -12.94 -20.75
C ARG A 602 -3.01 -13.60 -20.25
N CYS A 603 -3.00 -14.16 -19.05
CA CYS A 603 -4.18 -14.82 -18.47
C CYS A 603 -4.59 -14.17 -17.15
N THR A 604 -5.88 -13.87 -17.00
CA THR A 604 -6.45 -13.30 -15.79
C THR A 604 -7.60 -14.18 -15.29
N ALA A 605 -7.42 -14.84 -14.14
CA ALA A 605 -8.44 -15.67 -13.50
C ALA A 605 -8.93 -14.99 -12.21
N ILE A 606 -10.18 -14.50 -12.19
CA ILE A 606 -10.71 -13.69 -11.07
C ILE A 606 -12.04 -14.22 -10.54
N GLY A 607 -12.18 -14.34 -9.21
CA GLY A 607 -13.48 -14.55 -8.57
C GLY A 607 -14.14 -15.89 -8.90
N ASN A 608 -13.38 -16.86 -9.42
CA ASN A 608 -13.93 -18.15 -9.80
C ASN A 608 -14.09 -19.05 -8.57
N ARG A 609 -15.16 -19.87 -8.58
CA ARG A 609 -15.39 -20.90 -7.57
C ARG A 609 -15.23 -22.27 -8.21
N ILE A 610 -14.18 -22.99 -7.82
CA ILE A 610 -13.78 -24.27 -8.37
C ILE A 610 -13.88 -25.32 -7.26
N THR A 611 -14.72 -26.34 -7.44
CA THR A 611 -14.98 -27.34 -6.39
C THR A 611 -14.95 -28.76 -6.92
N GLY A 612 -14.17 -29.64 -6.29
CA GLY A 612 -14.21 -31.08 -6.53
C GLY A 612 -13.68 -31.55 -7.88
N VAL A 613 -12.72 -30.82 -8.46
CA VAL A 613 -12.00 -31.25 -9.68
C VAL A 613 -11.03 -32.39 -9.37
N ALA A 614 -10.78 -33.30 -10.30
CA ALA A 614 -9.99 -34.51 -10.08
C ALA A 614 -8.48 -34.27 -10.03
N GLU A 615 -7.98 -33.23 -10.71
CA GLU A 615 -6.57 -32.86 -10.76
C GLU A 615 -6.36 -31.44 -10.26
N HIS A 616 -6.25 -30.45 -11.16
CA HIS A 616 -5.86 -29.09 -10.83
C HIS A 616 -7.03 -28.12 -10.85
N GLY A 617 -7.12 -27.26 -9.83
CA GLY A 617 -8.08 -26.15 -9.84
C GLY A 617 -7.78 -25.15 -10.95
N ILE A 618 -6.55 -24.65 -10.96
CA ILE A 618 -6.00 -23.76 -11.98
C ILE A 618 -4.68 -24.36 -12.48
N ASN A 619 -4.55 -24.55 -13.78
CA ASN A 619 -3.38 -25.13 -14.42
C ASN A 619 -2.77 -24.11 -15.38
N LEU A 620 -1.57 -23.61 -15.05
CA LEU A 620 -0.77 -22.74 -15.90
C LEU A 620 0.39 -23.57 -16.44
N GLN A 621 0.46 -23.72 -17.76
CA GLN A 621 1.51 -24.51 -18.41
C GLN A 621 2.19 -23.69 -19.50
N MET A 622 3.51 -23.73 -19.50
CA MET A 622 4.40 -22.99 -20.39
C MET A 622 5.46 -23.92 -20.98
N GLY A 623 5.65 -23.90 -22.30
CA GLY A 623 6.78 -24.54 -22.98
C GLY A 623 7.41 -23.59 -24.00
N ASP A 624 8.69 -23.26 -23.85
CA ASP A 624 9.42 -22.35 -24.78
C ASP A 624 8.64 -21.05 -25.08
N THR A 625 8.13 -20.36 -24.05
CA THR A 625 7.12 -19.30 -24.23
C THR A 625 7.23 -18.19 -23.18
N ARG A 626 6.46 -17.11 -23.39
CA ARG A 626 6.19 -16.08 -22.40
C ARG A 626 4.76 -16.08 -21.87
N MET A 627 4.58 -16.20 -20.54
CA MET A 627 3.27 -16.07 -19.89
C MET A 627 3.27 -15.02 -18.75
N ASP A 628 2.30 -14.11 -18.79
CA ASP A 628 1.94 -13.23 -17.68
C ASP A 628 0.58 -13.67 -17.11
N ALA A 629 0.52 -14.14 -15.86
CA ALA A 629 -0.73 -14.64 -15.27
C ALA A 629 -1.11 -13.97 -13.94
N PHE A 630 -2.37 -13.54 -13.85
CA PHE A 630 -2.97 -12.92 -12.67
C PHE A 630 -4.10 -13.81 -12.14
N VAL A 631 -3.92 -14.37 -10.95
CA VAL A 631 -4.88 -15.27 -10.29
C VAL A 631 -5.35 -14.62 -9.00
N HIS A 632 -6.55 -14.03 -9.01
CA HIS A 632 -7.03 -13.19 -7.91
C HIS A 632 -8.39 -13.61 -7.37
N GLN A 633 -8.59 -13.62 -6.05
CA GLN A 633 -9.91 -13.84 -5.43
C GLN A 633 -10.61 -15.16 -5.81
N ASN A 634 -9.86 -16.20 -6.17
CA ASN A 634 -10.44 -17.50 -6.51
C ASN A 634 -10.64 -18.36 -5.25
N LEU A 635 -11.71 -19.14 -5.23
CA LEU A 635 -11.93 -20.22 -4.26
C LEU A 635 -11.72 -21.55 -4.97
N VAL A 636 -10.70 -22.30 -4.56
CA VAL A 636 -10.46 -23.67 -5.01
C VAL A 636 -10.61 -24.62 -3.83
N GLU A 637 -11.57 -25.54 -3.90
CA GLU A 637 -11.90 -26.46 -2.81
C GLU A 637 -11.93 -27.91 -3.30
N GLY A 638 -11.17 -28.79 -2.64
CA GLY A 638 -11.20 -30.23 -2.92
C GLY A 638 -10.65 -30.63 -4.29
N ALA A 639 -9.59 -29.97 -4.76
CA ALA A 639 -8.87 -30.42 -5.96
C ALA A 639 -8.14 -31.73 -5.68
N GLY A 640 -8.26 -32.71 -6.57
CA GLY A 640 -7.70 -34.05 -6.36
C GLY A 640 -6.18 -34.13 -6.46
N PHE A 641 -5.52 -33.10 -7.01
CA PHE A 641 -4.07 -32.90 -6.99
C PHE A 641 -3.75 -31.55 -6.35
N ASN A 642 -3.55 -30.50 -7.16
CA ASN A 642 -3.11 -29.18 -6.73
C ASN A 642 -4.23 -28.16 -6.86
N ALA A 643 -4.33 -27.22 -5.93
CA ALA A 643 -5.30 -26.13 -6.11
C ALA A 643 -4.90 -25.22 -7.28
N MET A 644 -3.59 -24.96 -7.41
CA MET A 644 -2.96 -24.28 -8.54
C MET A 644 -1.65 -24.98 -8.93
N ARG A 645 -1.40 -25.14 -10.23
CA ARG A 645 -0.14 -25.62 -10.80
C ARG A 645 0.44 -24.56 -11.73
N ILE A 646 1.75 -24.36 -11.63
CA ILE A 646 2.59 -23.57 -12.55
C ILE A 646 3.64 -24.55 -13.06
N HIS A 647 3.61 -24.85 -14.35
CA HIS A 647 4.54 -25.79 -14.99
C HIS A 647 5.24 -25.12 -16.16
N GLY A 648 6.56 -24.95 -16.06
CA GLY A 648 7.42 -24.46 -17.14
C GLY A 648 8.34 -25.56 -17.66
N GLN A 649 8.48 -25.65 -18.97
CA GLN A 649 9.40 -26.53 -19.69
C GLN A 649 10.14 -25.74 -20.77
N GLY A 650 11.36 -26.14 -21.10
CA GLY A 650 12.18 -25.49 -22.12
C GLY A 650 12.71 -24.10 -21.73
N ASP A 651 12.95 -23.26 -22.73
CA ASP A 651 13.59 -21.95 -22.60
C ASP A 651 12.52 -20.84 -22.69
N GLY A 652 12.03 -20.36 -21.55
CA GLY A 652 10.98 -19.34 -21.52
C GLY A 652 11.05 -18.42 -20.30
N TYR A 653 10.14 -17.44 -20.27
CA TYR A 653 10.04 -16.45 -19.21
C TYR A 653 8.60 -16.31 -18.75
N SER A 654 8.32 -16.31 -17.45
CA SER A 654 6.98 -16.02 -16.96
C SER A 654 6.91 -15.17 -15.71
N GLU A 655 5.85 -14.38 -15.64
CA GLU A 655 5.51 -13.55 -14.49
C GLU A 655 4.13 -13.93 -13.95
N ILE A 656 4.09 -14.46 -12.73
CA ILE A 656 2.88 -15.03 -12.14
C ILE A 656 2.57 -14.34 -10.81
N TRP A 657 1.35 -13.79 -10.70
CA TRP A 657 0.82 -13.25 -9.47
C TRP A 657 -0.40 -14.05 -9.04
N ALA A 658 -0.36 -14.58 -7.82
CA ALA A 658 -1.53 -15.15 -7.18
C ALA A 658 -1.79 -14.43 -5.87
N ASP A 659 -2.93 -13.73 -5.76
CA ASP A 659 -3.26 -12.99 -4.56
C ASP A 659 -4.74 -13.07 -4.14
N ASP A 660 -4.96 -12.95 -2.82
CA ASP A 660 -6.31 -13.02 -2.20
C ASP A 660 -7.11 -14.31 -2.55
N ASN A 661 -6.41 -15.41 -2.89
CA ASN A 661 -7.07 -16.69 -3.17
C ASN A 661 -7.26 -17.51 -1.89
N THR A 662 -8.29 -18.37 -1.91
CA THR A 662 -8.51 -19.38 -0.88
C THR A 662 -8.36 -20.78 -1.48
N PHE A 663 -7.34 -21.51 -1.03
CA PHE A 663 -7.09 -22.90 -1.39
C PHE A 663 -7.46 -23.80 -0.21
N ARG A 664 -8.46 -24.66 -0.38
CA ARG A 664 -8.97 -25.52 0.70
C ARG A 664 -8.93 -26.99 0.31
N ALA A 665 -8.30 -27.79 1.16
CA ALA A 665 -8.25 -29.24 1.05
C ALA A 665 -7.89 -29.78 -0.36
N PRO A 666 -6.90 -29.22 -1.09
CA PRO A 666 -6.31 -29.98 -2.20
C PRO A 666 -5.63 -31.23 -1.65
N VAL A 667 -5.65 -32.34 -2.40
CA VAL A 667 -5.04 -33.60 -1.97
C VAL A 667 -3.52 -33.50 -1.85
N LEU A 668 -2.86 -32.71 -2.70
CA LEU A 668 -1.40 -32.53 -2.68
C LEU A 668 -1.02 -31.12 -2.22
N HIS A 669 -1.03 -30.14 -3.12
CA HIS A 669 -0.49 -28.81 -2.84
C HIS A 669 -1.52 -27.70 -3.00
N GLY A 670 -1.38 -26.61 -2.24
CA GLY A 670 -2.07 -25.37 -2.54
C GLY A 670 -1.60 -24.82 -3.88
N ILE A 671 -0.34 -24.41 -3.96
CA ILE A 671 0.34 -24.02 -5.19
C ILE A 671 1.52 -24.98 -5.42
N HIS A 672 1.66 -25.48 -6.64
CA HIS A 672 2.82 -26.23 -7.09
C HIS A 672 3.52 -25.51 -8.25
N VAL A 673 4.75 -25.08 -8.04
CA VAL A 673 5.68 -24.58 -9.06
C VAL A 673 6.61 -25.72 -9.43
N PHE A 674 6.56 -26.16 -10.69
CA PHE A 674 7.43 -27.19 -11.22
C PHE A 674 8.09 -26.69 -12.50
N LEU A 675 9.41 -26.53 -12.50
CA LEU A 675 10.15 -26.03 -13.66
C LEU A 675 11.24 -27.02 -14.08
N GLU A 676 11.27 -27.29 -15.38
CA GLU A 676 12.24 -28.14 -16.05
C GLU A 676 13.11 -27.27 -16.99
N ASP A 677 14.35 -27.69 -17.22
CA ASP A 677 15.30 -27.04 -18.14
C ASP A 677 15.78 -25.63 -17.75
N GLN A 678 15.90 -24.67 -18.68
CA GLN A 678 16.46 -23.32 -18.46
C GLN A 678 15.35 -22.25 -18.40
N TYR A 679 14.31 -22.48 -17.60
CA TYR A 679 13.17 -21.58 -17.51
C TYR A 679 13.42 -20.43 -16.52
N GLU A 680 13.01 -19.21 -16.88
CA GLU A 680 13.01 -18.04 -15.98
C GLU A 680 11.60 -17.79 -15.43
N LEU A 681 11.45 -17.74 -14.09
CA LEU A 681 10.16 -17.50 -13.44
C LEU A 681 10.27 -16.44 -12.33
N PHE A 682 9.39 -15.45 -12.40
CA PHE A 682 9.09 -14.55 -11.29
C PHE A 682 7.67 -14.81 -10.77
N ALA A 683 7.54 -15.27 -9.52
CA ALA A 683 6.27 -15.62 -8.91
C ALA A 683 6.01 -14.88 -7.59
N ASN A 684 4.84 -14.27 -7.45
CA ASN A 684 4.40 -13.60 -6.23
C ASN A 684 3.12 -14.25 -5.69
N PHE A 685 3.19 -14.73 -4.45
CA PHE A 685 2.07 -15.30 -3.72
C PHE A 685 1.76 -14.43 -2.49
N GLU A 686 0.75 -13.57 -2.62
CA GLU A 686 0.43 -12.53 -1.64
C GLU A 686 -0.98 -12.73 -1.05
N ARG A 687 -1.18 -12.50 0.26
CA ARG A 687 -2.52 -12.54 0.89
C ARG A 687 -3.35 -13.83 0.64
N ASN A 688 -2.70 -14.95 0.32
CA ASN A 688 -3.42 -16.20 0.06
C ASN A 688 -3.73 -16.94 1.36
N THR A 689 -4.84 -17.67 1.37
CA THR A 689 -5.21 -18.55 2.49
C THR A 689 -5.14 -20.01 2.06
N PHE A 690 -4.25 -20.77 2.71
CA PHE A 690 -4.07 -22.21 2.53
C PHE A 690 -4.68 -22.94 3.72
N ASN A 691 -5.75 -23.71 3.51
CA ASN A 691 -6.45 -24.44 4.55
C ASN A 691 -6.38 -25.95 4.30
N GLN A 692 -5.59 -26.65 5.11
CA GLN A 692 -5.46 -28.11 5.10
C GLN A 692 -5.06 -28.73 3.73
N PRO A 693 -4.02 -28.22 3.04
CA PRO A 693 -3.47 -28.95 1.90
C PRO A 693 -2.96 -30.33 2.35
N GLY A 694 -3.16 -31.35 1.52
CA GLY A 694 -2.83 -32.73 1.90
C GLY A 694 -1.33 -33.01 2.01
N LEU A 695 -0.46 -32.24 1.36
CA LEU A 695 0.99 -32.25 1.56
C LEU A 695 1.54 -30.85 1.89
N ASN A 696 1.53 -29.92 0.93
CA ASN A 696 2.21 -28.62 1.06
C ASN A 696 1.30 -27.42 0.78
N GLY A 697 1.48 -26.29 1.46
CA GLY A 697 0.82 -25.03 1.07
C GLY A 697 1.35 -24.53 -0.27
N VAL A 698 2.66 -24.27 -0.32
CA VAL A 698 3.41 -23.97 -1.54
C VAL A 698 4.52 -25.01 -1.71
N ARG A 699 4.59 -25.63 -2.89
CA ARG A 699 5.68 -26.51 -3.33
C ARG A 699 6.42 -25.85 -4.49
N VAL A 700 7.73 -25.74 -4.40
CA VAL A 700 8.61 -25.31 -5.51
C VAL A 700 9.57 -26.46 -5.80
N GLU A 701 9.65 -26.88 -7.06
CA GLU A 701 10.49 -27.99 -7.51
C GLU A 701 11.18 -27.64 -8.83
N LEU A 702 12.51 -27.68 -8.83
CA LEU A 702 13.37 -27.31 -9.95
C LEU A 702 14.31 -28.46 -10.30
N THR A 703 14.37 -28.86 -11.58
CA THR A 703 15.19 -30.01 -12.05
C THR A 703 16.21 -29.65 -13.15
N GLY A 704 16.30 -28.38 -13.53
CA GLY A 704 17.20 -27.87 -14.59
C GLY A 704 18.01 -26.62 -14.18
N GLY A 705 18.58 -25.91 -15.16
CA GLY A 705 19.31 -24.65 -14.95
C GLY A 705 18.40 -23.42 -14.94
N ASN A 706 17.28 -23.50 -14.21
CA ASN A 706 16.28 -22.45 -14.13
C ASN A 706 16.80 -21.20 -13.38
N GLU A 707 16.21 -20.04 -13.64
CA GLU A 707 16.39 -18.82 -12.82
C GLU A 707 15.04 -18.43 -12.19
N VAL A 708 14.91 -18.64 -10.88
CA VAL A 708 13.60 -18.62 -10.21
C VAL A 708 13.59 -17.67 -9.03
N HIS A 709 12.63 -16.76 -9.03
CA HIS A 709 12.36 -15.83 -7.95
C HIS A 709 10.95 -16.05 -7.41
N VAL A 710 10.82 -16.52 -6.17
CA VAL A 710 9.52 -16.74 -5.51
C VAL A 710 9.39 -15.87 -4.28
N ASN A 711 8.38 -15.00 -4.27
CA ASN A 711 7.98 -14.20 -3.11
C ASN A 711 6.70 -14.78 -2.51
N VAL A 712 6.71 -15.06 -1.20
CA VAL A 712 5.54 -15.53 -0.45
C VAL A 712 5.34 -14.62 0.76
N TYR A 713 4.26 -13.84 0.77
CA TYR A 713 4.06 -12.87 1.83
C TYR A 713 2.60 -12.57 2.16
N ASP A 714 2.39 -12.03 3.36
CA ASP A 714 1.08 -11.68 3.94
C ASP A 714 0.05 -12.83 3.89
N SER A 715 0.51 -14.07 3.77
CA SER A 715 -0.33 -15.25 3.55
C SER A 715 -0.57 -16.03 4.84
N ILE A 716 -1.68 -16.79 4.87
CA ILE A 716 -2.11 -17.59 6.02
C ILE A 716 -2.08 -19.08 5.65
N PHE A 717 -1.31 -19.86 6.41
CA PHE A 717 -1.22 -21.32 6.29
C PHE A 717 -1.81 -21.98 7.54
N ASN A 718 -2.93 -22.70 7.36
CA ASN A 718 -3.66 -23.39 8.44
C ASN A 718 -3.68 -24.90 8.21
N GLY A 719 -2.71 -25.58 8.82
CA GLY A 719 -2.45 -26.99 8.65
C GLY A 719 -1.78 -27.34 7.32
N SER A 720 -1.19 -28.52 7.26
CA SER A 720 -0.75 -29.22 6.05
C SER A 720 -0.43 -30.67 6.41
N GLY A 721 -0.51 -31.60 5.46
CA GLY A 721 -0.13 -33.00 5.74
C GLY A 721 1.37 -33.25 5.80
N GLN A 722 2.20 -32.31 5.33
CA GLN A 722 3.66 -32.33 5.48
C GLN A 722 4.19 -30.93 5.82
N HIS A 723 4.56 -30.12 4.81
CA HIS A 723 5.13 -28.79 5.03
C HIS A 723 4.16 -27.66 4.69
N GLN A 724 4.42 -26.41 5.06
CA GLN A 724 3.58 -25.30 4.60
C GLN A 724 4.20 -24.59 3.41
N ILE A 725 5.53 -24.39 3.42
CA ILE A 725 6.34 -24.08 2.25
C ILE A 725 7.42 -25.14 2.14
N ASN A 726 7.56 -25.71 0.95
CA ASN A 726 8.61 -26.68 0.63
C ASN A 726 9.24 -26.32 -0.73
N ALA A 727 10.49 -25.91 -0.73
CA ALA A 727 11.25 -25.69 -1.96
C ALA A 727 12.37 -26.73 -2.07
N THR A 728 12.44 -27.40 -3.22
CA THR A 728 13.53 -28.30 -3.59
C THR A 728 14.09 -27.87 -4.94
N ASN A 729 15.41 -27.81 -5.03
CA ASN A 729 16.10 -27.63 -6.31
C ASN A 729 17.13 -28.75 -6.46
N ASP A 730 16.91 -29.62 -7.44
CA ASP A 730 17.79 -30.74 -7.80
C ASP A 730 18.61 -30.45 -9.06
N GLY A 731 18.45 -29.25 -9.64
CA GLY A 731 19.11 -28.80 -10.85
C GLY A 731 20.26 -27.82 -10.59
N SER A 732 20.92 -27.40 -11.68
CA SER A 732 22.03 -26.44 -11.62
C SER A 732 21.60 -24.97 -11.60
N GLY A 733 20.29 -24.70 -11.50
CA GLY A 733 19.69 -23.37 -11.58
C GLY A 733 19.81 -22.52 -10.30
N ASN A 734 19.51 -21.23 -10.44
CA ASN A 734 19.45 -20.27 -9.34
C ASN A 734 18.04 -20.24 -8.74
N LEU A 735 17.98 -20.22 -7.41
CA LEU A 735 16.73 -20.01 -6.67
C LEU A 735 16.89 -18.82 -5.74
N SER A 736 15.94 -17.89 -5.82
CA SER A 736 15.77 -16.80 -4.88
C SER A 736 14.40 -16.89 -4.22
N MET A 737 14.35 -16.90 -2.89
CA MET A 737 13.10 -16.97 -2.14
C MET A 737 13.00 -15.89 -1.07
N ASN A 738 11.93 -15.11 -1.12
CA ASN A 738 11.59 -14.15 -0.07
C ASN A 738 10.28 -14.57 0.61
N ILE A 739 10.36 -15.00 1.87
CA ILE A 739 9.23 -15.49 2.66
C ILE A 739 9.04 -14.55 3.85
N HIS A 740 8.01 -13.71 3.84
CA HIS A 740 7.85 -12.72 4.91
C HIS A 740 6.43 -12.36 5.31
N ASP A 741 6.27 -11.90 6.55
CA ASP A 741 4.99 -11.39 7.08
C ASP A 741 3.85 -12.43 6.99
N ASN A 742 4.17 -13.73 6.94
CA ASN A 742 3.19 -14.81 6.87
C ASN A 742 2.81 -15.36 8.25
N THR A 743 1.65 -16.01 8.32
CA THR A 743 1.21 -16.77 9.50
C THR A 743 1.11 -18.26 9.19
N PHE A 744 1.84 -19.06 9.96
CA PHE A 744 1.95 -20.51 9.83
C PHE A 744 1.40 -21.20 11.09
N ARG A 745 0.42 -22.08 10.91
CA ARG A 745 -0.20 -22.84 12.02
C ARG A 745 -0.23 -24.34 11.71
N ASN A 746 0.25 -25.16 12.63
CA ASN A 746 0.03 -26.60 12.67
C ASN A 746 0.49 -27.37 11.42
N ALA A 747 1.68 -27.08 10.89
CA ALA A 747 2.30 -27.95 9.88
C ALA A 747 2.50 -29.35 10.46
N ALA A 748 2.20 -30.43 9.73
CA ALA A 748 2.41 -31.79 10.23
C ALA A 748 3.89 -32.12 10.44
N ASP A 749 4.77 -31.52 9.64
CA ASP A 749 6.22 -31.61 9.73
C ASP A 749 6.79 -30.19 9.93
N THR A 750 7.38 -29.60 8.89
CA THR A 750 8.11 -28.32 8.99
C THR A 750 7.31 -27.18 8.37
N ALA A 751 7.27 -26.00 9.01
CA ALA A 751 6.53 -24.87 8.43
C ALA A 751 7.19 -24.36 7.15
N ILE A 752 8.49 -24.03 7.18
CA ILE A 752 9.27 -23.61 6.01
C ILE A 752 10.45 -24.55 5.83
N ARG A 753 10.49 -25.30 4.72
CA ARG A 753 11.58 -26.18 4.34
C ARG A 753 12.15 -25.75 2.99
N VAL A 754 13.46 -25.53 2.93
CA VAL A 754 14.19 -25.23 1.70
C VAL A 754 15.37 -26.18 1.61
N GLU A 755 15.36 -27.01 0.56
CA GLU A 755 16.36 -28.03 0.29
C GLU A 755 16.95 -27.84 -1.09
N PHE A 756 18.23 -28.15 -1.23
CA PHE A 756 18.87 -27.97 -2.50
C PHE A 756 20.07 -28.87 -2.69
N ASN A 757 20.16 -29.39 -3.92
CA ASN A 757 21.14 -30.34 -4.41
C ASN A 757 21.74 -29.78 -5.71
N ASN A 758 23.04 -29.52 -5.76
CA ASN A 758 23.78 -29.07 -6.96
C ASN A 758 23.50 -27.63 -7.46
N ILE A 759 23.19 -26.69 -6.57
CA ILE A 759 22.90 -25.28 -6.94
C ILE A 759 24.15 -24.46 -7.29
N THR A 760 24.01 -23.52 -8.23
CA THR A 760 24.95 -22.43 -8.47
C THR A 760 24.86 -21.28 -7.46
N ILE A 761 23.68 -20.65 -7.27
CA ILE A 761 23.46 -19.62 -6.25
C ILE A 761 22.07 -19.76 -5.59
N LEU A 762 22.03 -19.82 -4.25
CA LEU A 762 20.80 -19.68 -3.47
C LEU A 762 20.82 -18.38 -2.65
N GLY A 763 19.81 -17.53 -2.86
CA GLY A 763 19.56 -16.34 -2.05
C GLY A 763 18.20 -16.42 -1.36
N MET A 764 18.18 -16.58 -0.04
CA MET A 764 16.94 -16.76 0.71
C MET A 764 16.80 -15.74 1.85
N SER A 765 15.64 -15.09 1.93
CA SER A 765 15.25 -14.20 3.03
C SER A 765 13.94 -14.68 3.68
N ILE A 766 14.01 -15.11 4.94
CA ILE A 766 12.85 -15.51 5.74
C ILE A 766 12.70 -14.51 6.89
N ARG A 767 11.71 -13.61 6.82
CA ARG A 767 11.59 -12.51 7.80
C ARG A 767 10.19 -12.25 8.34
N ARG A 768 10.09 -11.89 9.62
CA ARG A 768 8.83 -11.46 10.26
C ARG A 768 7.66 -12.45 10.13
N ASN A 769 7.93 -13.74 10.07
CA ASN A 769 6.88 -14.75 10.03
C ASN A 769 6.45 -15.15 11.45
N SER A 770 5.17 -15.50 11.61
CA SER A 770 4.61 -16.07 12.85
C SER A 770 4.33 -17.55 12.67
N ILE A 771 5.15 -18.41 13.27
CA ILE A 771 5.09 -19.86 13.18
C ILE A 771 4.66 -20.46 14.51
N THR A 772 3.62 -21.30 14.51
CA THR A 772 3.14 -21.98 15.72
C THR A 772 2.70 -23.41 15.43
N GLY A 773 3.15 -24.35 16.26
CA GLY A 773 2.68 -25.74 16.20
C GLY A 773 3.25 -26.62 15.07
N PRO A 774 4.41 -26.39 14.44
CA PRO A 774 4.94 -27.34 13.45
C PRO A 774 5.33 -28.67 14.13
N GLY A 775 5.08 -29.80 13.47
CA GLY A 775 5.39 -31.12 14.00
C GLY A 775 6.88 -31.43 14.12
N ALA A 776 7.73 -30.86 13.26
CA ALA A 776 9.19 -30.89 13.38
C ALA A 776 9.72 -29.45 13.45
N HIS A 777 10.25 -28.88 12.37
CA HIS A 777 10.96 -27.61 12.46
C HIS A 777 10.08 -26.38 12.21
N GLY A 778 10.42 -25.25 12.83
CA GLY A 778 9.88 -23.96 12.40
C GLY A 778 10.40 -23.61 11.01
N ILE A 779 11.72 -23.46 10.91
CA ILE A 779 12.43 -23.19 9.66
C ILE A 779 13.54 -24.24 9.50
N HIS A 780 13.60 -24.88 8.34
CA HIS A 780 14.65 -25.83 7.97
C HIS A 780 15.27 -25.42 6.63
N VAL A 781 16.58 -25.21 6.63
CA VAL A 781 17.38 -24.91 5.44
C VAL A 781 18.45 -25.98 5.33
N PHE A 782 18.44 -26.75 4.25
CA PHE A 782 19.34 -27.87 4.05
C PHE A 782 20.02 -27.79 2.70
N GLY A 783 21.35 -27.87 2.69
CA GLY A 783 22.14 -27.89 1.48
C GLY A 783 23.00 -29.13 1.32
N GLU A 784 23.05 -29.65 0.10
CA GLU A 784 23.94 -30.75 -0.27
C GLU A 784 24.60 -30.44 -1.62
N ASN A 785 25.95 -30.40 -1.67
CA ASN A 785 26.76 -30.18 -2.87
C ASN A 785 26.41 -28.90 -3.68
N GLY A 786 27.24 -27.85 -3.69
CA GLY A 786 26.89 -26.63 -4.44
C GLY A 786 27.87 -25.47 -4.32
N PHE A 787 27.67 -24.40 -5.10
CA PHE A 787 28.67 -23.34 -5.27
C PHE A 787 28.52 -22.14 -4.32
N ASN A 788 27.32 -21.73 -3.85
CA ASN A 788 27.12 -20.70 -2.81
C ASN A 788 25.69 -20.67 -2.23
N VAL A 789 25.55 -20.60 -0.90
CA VAL A 789 24.26 -20.41 -0.21
C VAL A 789 24.28 -19.22 0.72
N HIS A 790 23.27 -18.36 0.62
CA HIS A 790 23.07 -17.24 1.53
C HIS A 790 21.67 -17.33 2.15
N ALA A 791 21.59 -17.68 3.43
CA ALA A 791 20.34 -17.77 4.19
C ALA A 791 20.24 -16.64 5.21
N THR A 792 19.23 -15.77 5.07
CA THR A 792 18.94 -14.67 6.01
C THR A 792 17.61 -14.93 6.73
N ILE A 793 17.64 -15.15 8.04
CA ILE A 793 16.49 -15.52 8.87
C ILE A 793 16.31 -14.49 10.00
N VAL A 794 15.33 -13.59 9.85
CA VAL A 794 15.26 -12.34 10.64
C VAL A 794 13.89 -12.08 11.27
N ASP A 795 13.85 -11.68 12.55
CA ASP A 795 12.63 -11.21 13.23
C ASP A 795 11.44 -12.20 13.19
N ASN A 796 11.68 -13.51 13.08
CA ASN A 796 10.62 -14.50 13.08
C ASN A 796 10.19 -14.85 14.51
N ARG A 797 8.89 -15.13 14.69
CA ARG A 797 8.34 -15.66 15.94
C ARG A 797 7.97 -17.13 15.77
N ILE A 798 8.64 -18.01 16.48
CA ILE A 798 8.48 -19.47 16.34
C ILE A 798 8.10 -20.05 17.71
N SER A 799 7.06 -20.87 17.77
CA SER A 799 6.73 -21.54 19.02
C SER A 799 6.06 -22.90 18.88
N ASN A 800 6.18 -23.71 19.95
CA ASN A 800 5.49 -25.00 20.09
C ASN A 800 5.81 -25.96 18.94
N THR A 801 7.09 -26.16 18.64
CA THR A 801 7.47 -27.24 17.71
C THR A 801 7.24 -28.60 18.36
N GLY A 802 7.19 -29.68 17.57
CA GLY A 802 7.13 -31.04 18.11
C GLY A 802 8.38 -31.41 18.92
N ALA A 803 8.33 -32.56 19.60
CA ALA A 803 9.35 -32.96 20.58
C ALA A 803 10.77 -33.09 19.99
N SER A 804 10.88 -33.39 18.69
CA SER A 804 12.15 -33.45 17.94
C SER A 804 12.38 -32.23 17.04
N GLY A 805 11.63 -31.16 17.29
CA GLY A 805 11.48 -30.05 16.39
C GLY A 805 12.29 -28.83 16.80
N ASN A 806 13.24 -28.40 15.97
CA ASN A 806 14.01 -27.18 16.22
C ASN A 806 13.21 -25.93 15.81
N GLY A 807 13.48 -24.80 16.48
CA GLY A 807 12.96 -23.51 16.05
C GLY A 807 13.48 -23.15 14.65
N ILE A 808 14.81 -23.05 14.54
CA ILE A 808 15.54 -22.84 13.28
C ILE A 808 16.60 -23.92 13.16
N TYR A 809 16.62 -24.62 12.02
CA TYR A 809 17.63 -25.60 11.68
C TYR A 809 18.27 -25.26 10.33
N VAL A 810 19.58 -25.02 10.34
CA VAL A 810 20.37 -24.78 9.14
C VAL A 810 21.46 -25.85 9.07
N ALA A 811 21.50 -26.59 7.96
CA ALA A 811 22.42 -27.70 7.78
C ALA A 811 23.03 -27.74 6.38
N GLY A 812 24.26 -28.21 6.29
CA GLY A 812 24.98 -28.44 5.03
C GLY A 812 25.77 -29.75 5.02
N THR A 813 25.79 -30.43 3.88
CA THR A 813 26.64 -31.59 3.58
C THR A 813 27.33 -31.43 2.21
N GLY A 814 28.38 -32.22 1.95
CA GLY A 814 29.09 -32.21 0.66
C GLY A 814 30.17 -31.13 0.55
N ASN A 815 30.29 -30.49 -0.60
CA ASN A 815 31.30 -29.45 -0.88
C ASN A 815 30.61 -28.13 -1.25
N MET A 816 30.51 -27.21 -0.29
CA MET A 816 29.86 -25.92 -0.50
C MET A 816 30.24 -24.87 0.56
N PRO A 817 30.43 -23.60 0.16
CA PRO A 817 30.38 -22.47 1.07
C PRO A 817 28.93 -22.14 1.45
N PHE A 818 28.67 -21.93 2.74
CA PHE A 818 27.35 -21.67 3.31
C PHE A 818 27.40 -20.45 4.24
N GLU A 819 26.70 -19.37 3.88
CA GLU A 819 26.51 -18.21 4.74
C GLU A 819 25.12 -18.23 5.40
N ALA A 820 25.07 -18.11 6.73
CA ALA A 820 23.83 -18.12 7.50
C ALA A 820 23.75 -16.94 8.49
N THR A 821 22.75 -16.08 8.35
CA THR A 821 22.46 -15.00 9.29
C THR A 821 21.12 -15.26 9.99
N VAL A 822 21.16 -15.39 11.33
CA VAL A 822 19.99 -15.64 12.18
C VAL A 822 19.90 -14.54 13.24
N THR A 823 19.06 -13.52 13.01
CA THR A 823 19.02 -12.32 13.86
C THR A 823 17.61 -11.90 14.30
N GLY A 824 17.47 -11.43 15.54
CA GLY A 824 16.22 -10.83 16.04
C GLY A 824 15.03 -11.78 16.23
N ASN A 825 15.24 -13.10 16.15
CA ASN A 825 14.15 -14.07 16.23
C ASN A 825 13.68 -14.31 17.67
N VAL A 826 12.38 -14.59 17.86
CA VAL A 826 11.77 -14.97 19.14
C VAL A 826 11.29 -16.41 19.06
N ILE A 827 11.94 -17.31 19.77
CA ILE A 827 11.76 -18.76 19.68
C ILE A 827 11.37 -19.31 21.06
N ALA A 828 10.28 -20.08 21.15
CA ALA A 828 9.81 -20.60 22.43
C ALA A 828 9.27 -22.02 22.38
N GLN A 829 9.55 -22.83 23.40
CA GLN A 829 9.01 -24.19 23.55
C GLN A 829 9.33 -25.07 22.34
N VAL A 830 10.63 -25.26 22.10
CA VAL A 830 11.17 -26.05 20.98
C VAL A 830 12.21 -27.06 21.49
N GLN A 831 12.71 -27.96 20.63
CA GLN A 831 13.86 -28.79 20.96
C GLN A 831 15.12 -27.92 21.06
N ASP A 832 15.74 -27.59 19.93
CA ASP A 832 16.81 -26.60 19.87
C ASP A 832 16.24 -25.25 19.40
N GLY A 833 16.66 -24.15 20.01
CA GLY A 833 16.26 -22.81 19.55
C GLY A 833 16.79 -22.54 18.14
N VAL A 834 18.11 -22.48 18.02
CA VAL A 834 18.84 -22.40 16.75
C VAL A 834 19.83 -23.56 16.69
N ARG A 835 19.75 -24.40 15.65
CA ARG A 835 20.69 -25.46 15.36
C ARG A 835 21.41 -25.18 14.04
N LEU A 836 22.74 -25.11 14.08
CA LEU A 836 23.60 -25.03 12.90
C LEU A 836 24.44 -26.29 12.82
N GLU A 837 24.42 -26.96 11.68
CA GLU A 837 25.11 -28.23 11.48
C GLU A 837 25.88 -28.24 10.16
N VAL A 838 27.16 -28.59 10.20
CA VAL A 838 27.95 -28.85 9.01
C VAL A 838 28.51 -30.26 9.03
N ALA A 839 28.56 -30.86 7.85
CA ALA A 839 29.29 -32.11 7.66
C ALA A 839 30.05 -32.15 6.34
N ASP A 840 31.01 -33.06 6.27
CA ASP A 840 31.89 -33.27 5.12
C ASP A 840 32.71 -32.02 4.76
N THR A 841 32.98 -31.72 3.50
CA THR A 841 33.80 -30.57 3.07
C THR A 841 33.05 -29.23 3.06
N VAL A 842 32.01 -29.08 3.88
CA VAL A 842 31.24 -27.83 3.96
C VAL A 842 32.01 -26.78 4.76
N GLU A 843 32.04 -25.56 4.25
CA GLU A 843 32.53 -24.39 4.96
C GLU A 843 31.34 -23.48 5.27
N MET A 844 30.94 -23.37 6.54
CA MET A 844 29.85 -22.48 6.95
C MET A 844 30.37 -21.28 7.73
N GLU A 845 29.97 -20.08 7.29
CA GLU A 845 30.10 -18.84 8.03
C GLU A 845 28.72 -18.42 8.56
N ALA A 846 28.60 -18.36 9.89
CA ALA A 846 27.31 -18.10 10.53
C ALA A 846 27.35 -16.93 11.52
N THR A 847 26.27 -16.16 11.56
CA THR A 847 26.01 -15.16 12.60
C THR A 847 24.66 -15.45 13.25
N VAL A 848 24.67 -15.67 14.56
CA VAL A 848 23.48 -15.88 15.41
C VAL A 848 23.45 -14.77 16.44
N GLU A 849 22.60 -13.77 16.24
CA GLU A 849 22.62 -12.58 17.08
C GLU A 849 21.24 -12.05 17.51
N ASN A 850 21.19 -11.39 18.66
CA ASN A 850 19.98 -10.68 19.12
C ASN A 850 18.70 -11.55 19.19
N ASN A 851 18.82 -12.88 19.29
CA ASN A 851 17.67 -13.77 19.38
C ASN A 851 17.21 -13.94 20.84
N ILE A 852 15.90 -14.12 21.05
CA ILE A 852 15.30 -14.46 22.35
C ILE A 852 14.76 -15.88 22.27
N ILE A 853 15.36 -16.78 23.06
CA ILE A 853 15.06 -18.21 23.05
C ILE A 853 14.59 -18.61 24.44
N ALA A 854 13.39 -19.18 24.55
CA ALA A 854 12.79 -19.54 25.83
C ALA A 854 12.27 -20.98 25.89
N GLY A 855 12.65 -21.73 26.92
CA GLY A 855 12.11 -23.08 27.14
C GLY A 855 12.53 -24.12 26.09
N ALA A 856 13.77 -24.03 25.59
CA ALA A 856 14.32 -25.03 24.67
C ALA A 856 14.68 -26.32 25.44
N THR A 857 14.12 -27.47 25.04
CA THR A 857 14.31 -28.74 25.76
C THR A 857 15.65 -29.41 25.47
N GLY A 858 16.28 -29.11 24.32
CA GLY A 858 17.60 -29.57 23.88
C GLY A 858 18.70 -28.56 24.16
N SER A 859 18.88 -27.57 23.31
CA SER A 859 19.79 -26.44 23.52
C SER A 859 19.14 -25.11 23.12
N GLY A 860 19.50 -24.01 23.79
CA GLY A 860 19.16 -22.69 23.27
C GLY A 860 19.75 -22.49 21.88
N ILE A 861 21.08 -22.61 21.78
CA ILE A 861 21.82 -22.56 20.52
C ILE A 861 22.73 -23.79 20.44
N HIS A 862 22.69 -24.53 19.33
CA HIS A 862 23.48 -25.73 19.09
C HIS A 862 24.30 -25.58 17.81
N LEU A 863 25.62 -25.69 17.93
CA LEU A 863 26.56 -25.66 16.81
C LEU A 863 27.24 -27.03 16.71
N GLU A 864 27.17 -27.66 15.54
CA GLU A 864 27.71 -29.00 15.32
C GLU A 864 28.55 -29.06 14.03
N ALA A 865 29.77 -29.58 14.15
CA ALA A 865 30.62 -29.94 13.01
C ALA A 865 31.00 -31.42 13.10
N ARG A 866 30.68 -32.20 12.07
CA ARG A 866 30.94 -33.66 12.06
C ARG A 866 31.39 -34.18 10.70
N GLU A 867 32.17 -35.25 10.69
CA GLU A 867 32.63 -35.87 9.44
C GLU A 867 31.69 -37.05 9.17
N LEU A 868 31.09 -37.12 7.98
CA LEU A 868 30.29 -38.28 7.60
C LEU A 868 31.10 -39.20 6.67
N LEU A 869 31.57 -38.67 5.53
CA LEU A 869 32.23 -39.47 4.48
C LEU A 869 33.30 -38.74 3.66
N LEU A 870 33.25 -37.41 3.49
CA LEU A 870 33.96 -36.73 2.38
C LEU A 870 35.09 -35.76 2.77
N GLY A 871 35.57 -35.77 4.02
CA GLY A 871 36.66 -34.91 4.49
C GLY A 871 36.21 -33.90 5.54
N PRO A 872 37.09 -33.00 5.98
CA PRO A 872 36.83 -32.14 7.14
C PRO A 872 35.96 -30.93 6.80
N ALA A 873 35.00 -30.65 7.68
CA ALA A 873 34.13 -29.49 7.70
C ALA A 873 34.76 -28.33 8.46
N LEU A 874 34.36 -27.12 8.08
CA LEU A 874 34.70 -25.89 8.79
C LEU A 874 33.42 -25.15 9.19
N LEU A 875 33.21 -24.98 10.49
CA LEU A 875 32.15 -24.11 11.03
C LEU A 875 32.78 -22.89 11.69
N THR A 876 32.55 -21.70 11.13
CA THR A 876 32.91 -20.42 11.73
C THR A 876 31.64 -19.69 12.15
N ALA A 877 31.45 -19.42 13.44
CA ALA A 877 30.20 -18.83 13.94
C ALA A 877 30.40 -17.68 14.94
N ASN A 878 29.62 -16.61 14.80
CA ASN A 878 29.48 -15.55 15.80
C ASN A 878 28.14 -15.70 16.53
N VAL A 879 28.16 -15.92 17.84
CA VAL A 879 26.98 -16.05 18.70
C VAL A 879 26.93 -14.85 19.65
N LEU A 880 26.19 -13.80 19.27
CA LEU A 880 26.29 -12.47 19.89
C LEU A 880 24.96 -11.96 20.47
N ASN A 881 24.96 -11.41 21.68
CA ASN A 881 23.83 -10.66 22.25
C ASN A 881 22.50 -11.44 22.30
N ASN A 882 22.52 -12.77 22.34
CA ASN A 882 21.32 -13.59 22.45
C ASN A 882 20.85 -13.71 23.91
N GLN A 883 19.55 -13.94 24.11
CA GLN A 883 18.95 -14.25 25.40
C GLN A 883 18.44 -15.69 25.38
N VAL A 884 19.00 -16.57 26.20
CA VAL A 884 18.51 -17.93 26.39
C VAL A 884 17.94 -18.05 27.80
N LEU A 885 16.65 -18.31 27.90
CA LEU A 885 15.87 -18.21 29.13
C LEU A 885 15.12 -19.51 29.42
N GLN A 886 15.13 -19.95 30.68
CA GLN A 886 14.24 -21.02 31.17
C GLN A 886 14.32 -22.33 30.36
N SER A 887 15.47 -22.64 29.74
CA SER A 887 15.64 -23.83 28.91
C SER A 887 15.97 -25.06 29.78
N PRO A 888 15.20 -26.16 29.67
CA PRO A 888 15.55 -27.39 30.37
C PRO A 888 16.90 -27.99 29.93
N GLY A 889 17.26 -27.83 28.66
CA GLY A 889 18.51 -28.32 28.12
C GLY A 889 19.70 -27.38 28.35
N ASP A 890 20.68 -27.39 27.46
CA ASP A 890 21.86 -26.51 27.54
C ASP A 890 21.54 -25.09 27.04
N GLY A 891 22.30 -24.09 27.48
CA GLY A 891 22.17 -22.71 27.00
C GLY A 891 22.74 -22.59 25.59
N ILE A 892 24.05 -22.78 25.47
CA ILE A 892 24.80 -22.85 24.21
C ILE A 892 25.60 -24.15 24.20
N SER A 893 25.44 -24.96 23.16
CA SER A 893 26.12 -26.24 22.95
C SER A 893 26.99 -26.17 21.70
N LEU A 894 28.25 -26.55 21.82
CA LEU A 894 29.22 -26.68 20.73
C LEU A 894 29.71 -28.12 20.69
N ILE A 895 29.51 -28.81 19.58
CA ILE A 895 29.97 -30.19 19.42
C ILE A 895 30.80 -30.29 18.14
N ASN A 896 32.03 -30.76 18.28
CA ASN A 896 32.94 -30.97 17.16
C ASN A 896 33.45 -32.41 17.16
N HIS A 897 33.37 -33.08 16.01
CA HIS A 897 33.78 -34.47 15.84
C HIS A 897 34.94 -34.60 14.86
N ASP A 898 35.64 -35.74 14.90
CA ASP A 898 36.57 -36.20 13.85
C ASP A 898 37.56 -35.14 13.37
N ASN A 899 37.90 -35.04 12.09
CA ASN A 899 38.92 -34.10 11.62
C ASN A 899 38.41 -32.66 11.41
N ASN A 900 37.26 -32.29 11.98
CA ASN A 900 36.60 -31.03 11.68
C ASN A 900 37.12 -29.85 12.51
N THR A 901 36.92 -28.64 11.98
CA THR A 901 37.27 -27.39 12.65
C THR A 901 36.02 -26.60 13.03
N LEU A 902 35.88 -26.26 14.30
CA LEU A 902 34.85 -25.35 14.81
C LEU A 902 35.53 -24.13 15.42
N THR A 903 35.30 -22.95 14.84
CA THR A 903 35.77 -21.66 15.37
C THR A 903 34.58 -20.79 15.73
N THR A 904 34.48 -20.31 16.97
CA THR A 904 33.34 -19.46 17.34
C THR A 904 33.66 -18.38 18.38
N THR A 905 32.97 -17.25 18.24
CA THR A 905 32.92 -16.18 19.25
C THR A 905 31.55 -16.18 19.93
N ILE A 906 31.52 -16.33 21.24
CA ILE A 906 30.32 -16.25 22.09
C ILE A 906 30.41 -14.95 22.89
N GLY A 907 29.69 -13.90 22.47
CA GLY A 907 29.85 -12.53 22.98
C GLY A 907 28.55 -11.90 23.51
N GLY A 908 28.55 -11.28 24.69
CA GLY A 908 27.43 -10.42 25.12
C GLY A 908 26.09 -11.13 25.38
N ASN A 909 26.06 -12.46 25.44
CA ASN A 909 24.82 -13.23 25.61
C ASN A 909 24.35 -13.23 27.07
N THR A 910 23.03 -13.38 27.28
CA THR A 910 22.41 -13.59 28.59
C THR A 910 21.81 -14.98 28.68
N LEU A 911 22.35 -15.83 29.56
CA LEU A 911 21.88 -17.20 29.81
C LEU A 911 21.30 -17.25 31.23
N SER A 912 20.01 -17.55 31.38
CA SER A 912 19.37 -17.58 32.69
C SER A 912 18.27 -18.63 32.87
N GLY A 913 18.27 -19.30 34.03
CA GLY A 913 17.24 -20.29 34.37
C GLY A 913 17.38 -21.59 33.59
N ILE A 914 18.61 -22.00 33.27
CA ILE A 914 18.91 -23.17 32.45
C ILE A 914 19.07 -24.39 33.35
N THR A 915 18.38 -25.51 33.07
CA THR A 915 18.53 -26.72 33.91
C THR A 915 19.63 -27.68 33.48
N GLY A 916 20.13 -27.54 32.24
CA GLY A 916 21.37 -28.13 31.76
C GLY A 916 22.59 -27.27 32.10
N ARG A 917 23.55 -27.21 31.18
CA ARG A 917 24.77 -26.42 31.25
C ARG A 917 24.55 -25.04 30.63
N GLY A 918 25.29 -24.04 31.10
CA GLY A 918 25.26 -22.69 30.52
C GLY A 918 25.86 -22.69 29.13
N ILE A 919 27.19 -22.86 29.06
CA ILE A 919 27.94 -23.11 27.83
C ILE A 919 28.58 -24.49 27.92
N TYR A 920 28.31 -25.33 26.93
CA TYR A 920 28.91 -26.64 26.77
C TYR A 920 29.73 -26.69 25.48
N ALA A 921 31.00 -27.11 25.58
CA ALA A 921 31.84 -27.34 24.41
C ALA A 921 32.50 -28.71 24.50
N GLN A 922 32.31 -29.51 23.45
CA GLN A 922 32.86 -30.86 23.33
C GLN A 922 33.65 -31.01 22.03
N GLY A 923 34.89 -31.48 22.14
CA GLY A 923 35.69 -31.95 21.02
C GLY A 923 35.91 -33.45 21.12
N ASN A 924 35.68 -34.17 20.03
CA ASN A 924 35.87 -35.62 19.92
C ASN A 924 36.95 -35.96 18.90
N ASN A 925 37.58 -37.14 19.03
CA ASN A 925 38.54 -37.69 18.07
C ASN A 925 39.67 -36.71 17.73
N THR A 926 39.83 -36.29 16.48
CA THR A 926 40.96 -35.47 15.99
C THR A 926 40.56 -34.01 15.77
N SER A 927 39.46 -33.56 16.41
CA SER A 927 38.81 -32.30 16.08
C SER A 927 39.57 -31.08 16.60
N SER A 928 39.38 -29.92 15.96
CA SER A 928 39.94 -28.65 16.38
C SER A 928 38.85 -27.64 16.72
N THR A 929 38.71 -27.31 18.00
CA THR A 929 37.67 -26.40 18.52
C THR A 929 38.31 -25.16 19.13
N ASN A 930 38.12 -23.99 18.50
CA ASN A 930 38.63 -22.69 18.94
C ASN A 930 37.48 -21.77 19.35
N VAL A 931 37.40 -21.40 20.63
CA VAL A 931 36.24 -20.66 21.17
C VAL A 931 36.68 -19.42 21.95
N ALA A 932 36.11 -18.26 21.62
CA ALA A 932 36.28 -17.03 22.38
C ALA A 932 34.97 -16.66 23.10
N VAL A 933 34.94 -16.75 24.43
CA VAL A 933 33.76 -16.44 25.24
C VAL A 933 33.98 -15.12 25.97
N THR A 934 33.25 -14.07 25.59
CA THR A 934 33.47 -12.71 26.11
C THR A 934 32.20 -11.97 26.52
N GLY A 935 32.23 -11.25 27.65
CA GLY A 935 31.14 -10.31 28.01
C GLY A 935 29.75 -10.94 28.27
N ASN A 936 29.66 -12.25 28.51
CA ASN A 936 28.38 -12.93 28.72
C ASN A 936 27.90 -12.84 30.17
N THR A 937 26.58 -12.84 30.39
CA THR A 937 25.94 -12.94 31.70
C THR A 937 25.29 -14.31 31.86
N ILE A 938 25.79 -15.13 32.79
CA ILE A 938 25.35 -16.51 33.02
C ILE A 938 24.82 -16.62 34.46
N SER A 939 23.55 -16.95 34.65
CA SER A 939 22.93 -16.94 35.98
C SER A 939 21.91 -18.06 36.15
N ASN A 940 21.67 -18.52 37.39
CA ASN A 940 20.63 -19.49 37.69
C ASN A 940 20.70 -20.76 36.79
N ILE A 941 21.91 -21.29 36.61
CA ILE A 941 22.16 -22.52 35.84
C ILE A 941 22.21 -23.69 36.83
N ARG A 942 21.52 -24.80 36.57
CA ARG A 942 21.47 -25.93 37.52
C ARG A 942 22.71 -26.82 37.48
N LEU A 943 23.28 -27.07 36.30
CA LEU A 943 24.56 -27.79 36.16
C LEU A 943 25.72 -26.77 36.09
N GLN A 944 26.71 -27.00 35.23
CA GLN A 944 27.87 -26.12 35.09
C GLN A 944 27.53 -24.83 34.33
N ALA A 945 28.11 -23.70 34.74
CA ALA A 945 28.05 -22.48 33.95
C ALA A 945 28.86 -22.62 32.65
N LEU A 946 30.01 -23.29 32.74
CA LEU A 946 30.89 -23.61 31.62
C LEU A 946 31.41 -25.04 31.78
N HIS A 947 31.23 -25.87 30.76
CA HIS A 947 31.74 -27.25 30.71
C HIS A 947 32.49 -27.46 29.39
N LEU A 948 33.78 -27.78 29.51
CA LEU A 948 34.67 -28.15 28.41
C LEU A 948 35.04 -29.62 28.51
N GLN A 949 34.79 -30.38 27.44
CA GLN A 949 35.13 -31.79 27.39
C GLN A 949 35.95 -32.12 26.12
N GLY A 950 37.19 -32.56 26.33
CA GLY A 950 38.08 -33.02 25.26
C GLY A 950 38.24 -34.54 25.30
N LEU A 951 37.69 -35.23 24.30
CA LEU A 951 37.77 -36.68 24.17
C LEU A 951 38.83 -37.08 23.11
N ASP A 952 39.47 -38.23 23.34
CA ASP A 952 40.50 -38.84 22.48
C ASP A 952 41.69 -37.95 22.14
N THR A 953 41.81 -37.41 20.92
CA THR A 953 42.94 -36.56 20.50
C THR A 953 42.51 -35.13 20.18
N ALA A 954 41.32 -34.72 20.65
CA ALA A 954 40.73 -33.45 20.28
C ALA A 954 41.57 -32.28 20.81
N LEU A 955 41.70 -31.24 20.00
CA LEU A 955 42.34 -29.99 20.34
C LEU A 955 41.28 -28.95 20.67
N MET A 956 41.19 -28.56 21.94
CA MET A 956 40.25 -27.53 22.37
C MET A 956 40.98 -26.32 22.92
N HIS A 957 40.82 -25.17 22.28
CA HIS A 957 41.35 -23.89 22.74
C HIS A 957 40.21 -22.95 23.10
N MET A 958 40.12 -22.55 24.36
CA MET A 958 39.11 -21.58 24.80
C MET A 958 39.72 -20.37 25.50
N THR A 959 39.25 -19.18 25.14
CA THR A 959 39.43 -17.96 25.94
C THR A 959 38.14 -17.59 26.65
N PHE A 960 38.22 -17.23 27.92
CA PHE A 960 37.06 -16.85 28.73
C PHE A 960 37.35 -15.54 29.49
N ASP A 961 36.90 -14.41 28.94
CA ASP A 961 37.25 -13.07 29.41
C ASP A 961 36.04 -12.14 29.61
N GLY A 962 36.03 -11.32 30.66
CA GLY A 962 34.99 -10.34 30.94
C GLY A 962 33.56 -10.88 31.12
N ASN A 963 33.39 -12.18 31.42
CA ASN A 963 32.07 -12.78 31.65
C ASN A 963 31.63 -12.61 33.11
N THR A 964 30.32 -12.65 33.37
CA THR A 964 29.72 -12.66 34.71
C THR A 964 28.94 -13.94 34.92
N ALA A 965 29.38 -14.79 35.86
CA ALA A 965 28.65 -15.98 36.27
C ALA A 965 28.24 -15.93 37.75
N ALA A 966 26.95 -16.03 38.05
CA ALA A 966 26.40 -15.89 39.41
C ALA A 966 25.37 -16.99 39.76
N ALA A 967 25.53 -17.62 40.93
CA ALA A 967 24.62 -18.64 41.48
C ALA A 967 24.26 -19.78 40.50
N THR A 968 25.27 -20.50 40.00
CA THR A 968 25.10 -21.66 39.12
C THR A 968 25.41 -22.97 39.88
N GLY A 969 25.10 -24.16 39.38
CA GLY A 969 25.40 -25.47 40.02
C GLY A 969 24.36 -26.00 41.04
N LEU A 970 24.38 -27.32 41.28
CA LEU A 970 23.52 -28.02 42.26
C LEU A 970 23.72 -27.50 43.69
N ASP A 971 24.89 -26.94 43.98
CA ASP A 971 25.28 -26.38 45.29
C ASP A 971 25.10 -24.85 45.35
N GLY A 972 24.59 -24.21 44.30
CA GLY A 972 24.44 -22.75 44.19
C GLY A 972 25.76 -21.99 44.01
N LEU A 973 26.86 -22.69 43.70
CA LEU A 973 28.18 -22.14 43.44
C LEU A 973 28.57 -22.28 41.97
N PRO A 974 29.12 -21.24 41.33
CA PRO A 974 29.43 -21.35 39.93
C PRO A 974 30.52 -22.37 39.61
N GLN A 975 30.15 -23.37 38.80
CA GLN A 975 31.02 -24.49 38.42
C GLN A 975 31.59 -24.32 37.01
N LEU A 976 32.92 -24.41 36.94
CA LEU A 976 33.72 -24.64 35.74
C LEU A 976 34.22 -26.09 35.79
N THR A 977 33.89 -26.87 34.77
CA THR A 977 34.39 -28.25 34.60
C THR A 977 35.21 -28.35 33.33
N ILE A 978 36.41 -28.92 33.45
CA ILE A 978 37.27 -29.30 32.35
C ILE A 978 37.53 -30.81 32.49
N GLU A 979 37.04 -31.59 31.53
CA GLU A 979 37.22 -33.04 31.47
C GLU A 979 38.17 -33.40 30.33
N GLU A 980 39.28 -34.08 30.67
CA GLU A 980 40.28 -34.58 29.72
C GLU A 980 40.37 -36.12 29.82
N ALA A 981 39.92 -36.81 28.77
CA ALA A 981 40.02 -38.27 28.69
C ALA A 981 41.31 -38.72 27.99
N ALA A 982 41.83 -37.94 27.02
CA ALA A 982 43.11 -38.16 26.32
C ALA A 982 43.60 -36.98 25.43
N GLY A 983 42.77 -35.96 25.17
CA GLY A 983 43.05 -34.87 24.21
C GLY A 983 43.79 -33.67 24.82
N VAL A 984 44.14 -32.66 24.01
CA VAL A 984 44.78 -31.43 24.51
C VAL A 984 43.73 -30.33 24.67
N THR A 985 43.38 -30.03 25.91
CA THR A 985 42.50 -28.90 26.24
C THR A 985 43.31 -27.73 26.82
N THR A 986 43.38 -26.62 26.09
CA THR A 986 43.98 -25.37 26.54
C THR A 986 42.88 -24.37 26.92
N PHE A 987 42.82 -24.01 28.20
CA PHE A 987 41.92 -22.99 28.72
C PHE A 987 42.72 -21.76 29.18
N ASN A 988 42.36 -20.57 28.69
CA ASN A 988 42.94 -19.30 29.10
C ASN A 988 41.82 -18.35 29.58
N GLY A 989 41.67 -18.21 30.89
CA GLY A 989 40.62 -17.39 31.50
C GLY A 989 40.95 -16.96 32.93
N SER A 990 40.28 -15.91 33.38
CA SER A 990 40.44 -15.36 34.74
C SER A 990 39.32 -15.81 35.67
N VAL A 991 39.66 -16.17 36.92
CA VAL A 991 38.70 -16.56 37.97
C VAL A 991 37.80 -15.38 38.40
N ASN A 992 38.20 -14.14 38.14
CA ASN A 992 37.41 -12.94 38.45
C ASN A 992 36.09 -12.84 37.66
N ASN A 993 35.89 -13.69 36.65
CA ASN A 993 34.66 -13.75 35.86
C ASN A 993 33.49 -14.45 36.60
N PHE A 994 33.75 -15.00 37.79
CA PHE A 994 32.75 -15.62 38.65
C PHE A 994 32.51 -14.71 39.87
N ILE A 995 31.28 -14.17 40.02
CA ILE A 995 30.95 -13.30 41.15
C ILE A 995 30.54 -14.17 42.34
N PRO A 996 31.28 -14.17 43.45
CA PRO A 996 30.88 -14.94 44.63
C PRO A 996 29.89 -14.13 45.48
N PRO A 997 28.81 -14.75 46.00
CA PRO A 997 28.21 -14.28 47.25
C PRO A 997 29.06 -14.69 48.48
N THR A 998 29.96 -15.68 48.36
CA THR A 998 30.79 -16.25 49.45
C THR A 998 32.06 -16.97 48.91
N PRO A 999 33.11 -17.22 49.72
CA PRO A 999 34.49 -17.51 49.27
C PRO A 999 34.78 -18.84 48.53
N ALA A 1000 33.80 -19.50 47.90
CA ALA A 1000 33.98 -20.86 47.37
C ALA A 1000 33.52 -21.01 45.92
N ALA A 1001 34.09 -20.26 44.97
CA ALA A 1001 34.02 -20.71 43.57
C ALA A 1001 34.91 -21.96 43.44
N THR A 1002 34.30 -23.12 43.20
CA THR A 1002 35.02 -24.39 42.99
C THR A 1002 35.30 -24.57 41.50
N MET A 1003 36.59 -24.59 41.16
CA MET A 1003 37.05 -25.11 39.88
C MET A 1003 37.36 -26.59 40.07
N THR A 1004 36.64 -27.46 39.38
CA THR A 1004 36.91 -28.90 39.41
C THR A 1004 37.65 -29.26 38.14
N LEU A 1005 38.92 -29.69 38.30
CA LEU A 1005 39.70 -30.30 37.23
C LEU A 1005 39.64 -31.81 37.43
N ASP A 1006 38.91 -32.52 36.58
CA ASP A 1006 38.79 -33.98 36.66
C ASP A 1006 39.59 -34.59 35.49
N SER A 1007 40.84 -34.97 35.75
CA SER A 1007 41.73 -35.61 34.77
C SER A 1007 41.71 -37.12 34.99
N ILE A 1008 41.09 -37.87 34.06
CA ILE A 1008 40.96 -39.33 34.16
C ILE A 1008 42.10 -40.06 33.40
N GLY A 1009 42.96 -39.32 32.69
CA GLY A 1009 44.14 -39.84 31.97
C GLY A 1009 45.41 -39.06 32.29
N ASN A 1010 46.57 -39.66 32.01
CA ASN A 1010 47.91 -39.08 32.19
C ASN A 1010 48.03 -37.81 31.32
N PRO A 1011 47.82 -36.60 31.87
CA PRO A 1011 47.56 -35.42 31.04
C PRO A 1011 48.87 -34.92 30.45
N SER A 1012 48.85 -34.64 29.14
CA SER A 1012 49.92 -33.86 28.48
C SER A 1012 49.48 -32.41 28.19
N GLY A 1013 48.26 -32.04 28.61
CA GLY A 1013 47.73 -30.68 28.54
C GLY A 1013 48.23 -29.76 29.65
N THR A 1014 48.42 -28.48 29.32
CA THR A 1014 48.78 -27.42 30.29
C THR A 1014 47.56 -26.52 30.51
N VAL A 1015 46.93 -26.58 31.69
CA VAL A 1015 45.89 -25.60 32.07
C VAL A 1015 46.60 -24.35 32.60
N ARG A 1016 46.56 -23.25 31.84
CA ARG A 1016 47.22 -21.98 32.20
C ARG A 1016 46.20 -20.96 32.69
N ILE A 1017 46.12 -20.80 34.01
CA ILE A 1017 45.33 -19.73 34.64
C ILE A 1017 46.26 -18.53 34.89
N ASN A 1018 46.10 -17.45 34.11
CA ASN A 1018 46.73 -16.13 34.33
C ASN A 1018 48.26 -16.11 34.57
N GLY A 1019 49.08 -16.68 33.68
CA GLY A 1019 50.51 -16.35 33.60
C GLY A 1019 51.36 -16.66 34.85
N ALA A 1020 50.82 -17.39 35.81
CA ALA A 1020 51.52 -17.99 36.93
C ALA A 1020 51.10 -19.45 37.01
N ASP A 1021 52.07 -20.36 37.20
CA ASP A 1021 51.79 -21.76 37.44
C ASP A 1021 50.96 -21.88 38.74
N VAL A 1022 49.65 -22.08 38.61
CA VAL A 1022 48.81 -22.43 39.76
C VAL A 1022 49.05 -23.92 40.04
N LEU A 1023 49.98 -24.19 40.96
CA LEU A 1023 50.06 -25.49 41.64
C LEU A 1023 48.80 -25.65 42.49
N LEU A 1024 47.80 -26.36 41.95
CA LEU A 1024 46.66 -26.81 42.74
C LEU A 1024 47.13 -27.90 43.72
N PRO A 1025 46.60 -27.94 44.95
CA PRO A 1025 46.78 -29.08 45.82
C PRO A 1025 46.07 -30.27 45.17
N VAL A 1026 46.84 -31.26 44.77
CA VAL A 1026 46.31 -32.55 44.34
C VAL A 1026 45.82 -33.26 45.59
N ASP A 1027 44.52 -33.23 45.86
CA ASP A 1027 43.89 -34.24 46.73
C ASP A 1027 43.59 -35.46 45.86
N LEU A 1028 44.53 -36.41 45.86
CA LEU A 1028 44.34 -37.77 45.32
C LEU A 1028 43.39 -38.57 46.24
N PRO A 1029 42.50 -39.39 45.68
CA PRO A 1029 42.29 -40.75 46.13
C PRO A 1029 43.38 -41.68 45.61
#